data_AF-A0A7D4BGM0-F1
#
_entry.id   AF-A0A7D4BGM0-F1
#
_cell.length_a   1.000
_cell.length_b   1.000
_cell.length_c   1.000
_cell.angle_alpha   90.00
_cell.angle_beta   90.00
_cell.angle_gamma   90.00
#
_symmetry.space_group_name_H-M   'P 1'
#
loop_
_entity.id
_entity.type
_entity.pdbx_description
1 polymer ?
#
loop_
_entity_poly.entity_id
_entity_poly.type
_entity_poly.pdbx_seq_one_letter_code
_entity_poly.pdbx_strand_id
1 'polypeptide(L)'
;MIHNRLCSFFTALQRSGQACLLLLGLAAPAAAAPPAKPSAYLFVYFTGNDKAEEAIRFALSPDGYHYTALNGNRPVISSAAISQTGGVRDPHILRGADGKTFYMAATDMVSAKGWDSNRGLVLLKSTDLINWTHSAIHFPTRYAGQEMLKRVWAPQTIYDAKAGKYLVYFSLQYDKQPDKIYYAYANKDFTDLEGEPKQLFFSPTNGSCIDGDIVAKGGKYYLFFKTEGQGNGIKVAVSDQLTGGYVLRAPYVQQTTSPVEGAGTFKLNNSDDYILMYDMYTSGKYQFTRTHDLEHFAVVDGEVSMNFHPRHGTVLPITAAEASRLAQRWMTTADVLLTAANPALRKLNTVVDSAAGKVAFLALPGANVQAFDLQLSNPALLVTPSGPQNFAAGPVTYTVGQGAAKRTYKVSVTETHNPALPGYYADPDILYSQKTGKFYLYPTSDGFTSWSGTYFKAFSSPDLVSWQDEGVILDLPKDVSWAKKSAWAPTIIEQKMATGYRYAYYFCAGAKIGVALSDSPTGPFKDSGQPLLDKLPEGVKGGQQIDPAAFRDPKTGKLYLYWGNGYLAGAELNDDLTSLKPGTTRVLTPDQTFREGAYVFFRNGTYYFMWSEDDTRSPNYQVRYGTTNAPLGPITVPASNSVIAKDPAAGIYGTGHNSVIQVPGRDEWYIVYHRFTYPQGIKMGGDAGFHREVCIDKLAFNPDGRIQPVKPTHAGIQPVRVK
;
A
#
# COMPACT_ATOMS: atom_id res chain seq x y z
N MET A 1 4.74 48.67 93.80
CA MET A 1 4.96 47.27 94.21
C MET A 1 3.63 46.55 94.07
N ILE A 2 3.48 45.34 93.57
CA ILE A 2 4.38 44.35 92.98
C ILE A 2 3.39 43.35 92.36
N HIS A 3 3.68 42.92 91.13
CA HIS A 3 3.19 41.69 90.50
C HIS A 3 1.72 41.55 90.08
N ASN A 4 1.60 41.00 88.87
CA ASN A 4 0.46 40.40 88.19
C ASN A 4 -0.57 41.33 87.54
N ARG A 5 -0.45 41.42 86.21
CA ARG A 5 -1.58 41.40 85.27
C ARG A 5 -1.27 40.34 84.21
N LEU A 6 -2.01 39.22 84.21
CA LEU A 6 -3.27 39.00 83.45
C LEU A 6 -3.00 39.00 81.94
N CYS A 7 -3.41 38.05 81.11
CA CYS A 7 -4.13 36.80 81.31
C CYS A 7 -4.15 36.06 79.95
N SER A 8 -4.11 34.73 80.00
CA SER A 8 -4.72 33.73 79.11
C SER A 8 -4.95 34.04 77.62
N PHE A 9 -4.27 33.29 76.75
CA PHE A 9 -4.90 32.32 75.84
C PHE A 9 -3.88 31.23 75.47
N PHE A 10 -4.04 30.05 76.06
CA PHE A 10 -3.29 28.83 75.72
C PHE A 10 -3.78 28.23 74.39
N THR A 11 -2.92 27.41 73.78
CA THR A 11 -3.09 26.50 72.63
C THR A 11 -3.02 27.07 71.21
N ALA A 12 -1.79 27.25 70.70
CA ALA A 12 -1.34 26.73 69.40
C ALA A 12 0.17 26.99 69.20
N LEU A 13 0.82 26.10 68.44
CA LEU A 13 2.20 26.16 67.92
C LEU A 13 3.35 25.93 68.92
N GLN A 14 3.87 24.71 68.88
CA GLN A 14 5.22 24.38 69.29
C GLN A 14 5.95 23.83 68.07
N ARG A 15 7.05 24.49 67.66
CA ARG A 15 8.40 23.89 67.52
C ARG A 15 9.27 24.74 66.58
N SER A 16 10.19 25.48 67.18
CA SER A 16 11.38 26.02 66.50
C SER A 16 12.55 26.07 67.48
N GLY A 17 13.73 25.66 66.99
CA GLY A 17 15.02 25.98 67.60
C GLY A 17 15.81 24.80 68.17
N GLN A 18 16.64 24.15 67.34
CA GLN A 18 17.94 23.63 67.79
C GLN A 18 18.92 23.48 66.60
N ALA A 19 20.07 24.13 66.79
CA ALA A 19 21.36 24.14 66.08
C ALA A 19 21.58 23.28 64.81
N CYS A 20 21.94 23.98 63.72
CA CYS A 20 22.55 23.42 62.50
C CYS A 20 24.01 23.02 62.75
N LEU A 21 24.32 21.73 62.72
CA LEU A 21 25.65 21.22 62.38
C LEU A 21 25.68 20.96 60.86
N LEU A 22 26.48 21.72 60.11
CA LEU A 22 26.74 21.47 58.69
C LEU A 22 27.71 20.29 58.55
N LEU A 23 27.17 19.10 58.29
CA LEU A 23 27.90 18.00 57.67
C LEU A 23 27.76 18.14 56.15
N LEU A 24 28.80 18.68 55.51
CA LEU A 24 28.99 18.62 54.06
C LEU A 24 29.32 17.18 53.65
N GLY A 25 28.29 16.35 53.58
CA GLY A 25 28.34 15.08 52.85
C GLY A 25 28.34 15.40 51.36
N LEU A 26 29.46 15.16 50.68
CA LEU A 26 29.55 15.14 49.22
C LEU A 26 28.58 14.09 48.69
N ALA A 27 27.36 14.51 48.32
CA ALA A 27 26.45 13.69 47.55
C ALA A 27 27.10 13.45 46.18
N ALA A 28 27.58 12.24 45.95
CA ALA A 28 27.94 11.80 44.61
C ALA A 28 26.73 12.06 43.69
N PRO A 29 26.93 12.64 42.49
CA PRO A 29 25.83 12.86 41.56
C PRO A 29 25.16 11.51 41.29
N ALA A 30 23.85 11.44 41.53
CA ALA A 30 23.06 10.28 41.16
C ALA A 30 23.33 10.00 39.67
N ALA A 31 23.91 8.84 39.36
CA ALA A 31 24.13 8.41 37.99
C ALA A 31 22.78 8.50 37.25
N ALA A 32 22.76 9.24 36.14
CA ALA A 32 21.57 9.33 35.30
C ALA A 32 21.10 7.91 34.97
N ALA A 33 19.81 7.62 35.20
CA ALA A 33 19.24 6.34 34.83
C ALA A 33 19.55 6.06 33.35
N PRO A 34 19.92 4.81 32.98
CA PRO A 34 20.22 4.48 31.59
C PRO A 34 19.02 4.85 30.71
N PRO A 35 19.24 5.34 29.48
CA PRO A 35 18.16 5.70 28.57
C PRO A 35 17.22 4.49 28.38
N ALA A 36 15.92 4.74 28.44
CA ALA A 36 14.91 3.70 28.26
C ALA A 36 15.12 3.02 26.90
N LYS A 37 14.94 1.69 26.85
CA LYS A 37 15.12 0.92 25.61
C LYS A 37 14.11 1.38 24.55
N PRO A 38 14.52 1.53 23.28
CA PRO A 38 13.59 1.75 22.19
C PRO A 38 12.56 0.63 22.10
N SER A 39 11.32 1.00 21.79
CA SER A 39 10.17 0.08 21.70
C SER A 39 9.22 0.41 20.55
N ALA A 40 9.56 1.43 19.76
CA ALA A 40 8.82 1.89 18.60
C ALA A 40 9.79 2.60 17.64
N TYR A 41 9.27 3.09 16.53
CA TYR A 41 10.02 3.83 15.52
C TYR A 41 9.27 5.07 15.08
N LEU A 42 10.03 6.13 14.78
CA LEU A 42 9.57 7.35 14.12
C LEU A 42 10.12 7.35 12.70
N PHE A 43 9.24 7.35 11.70
CA PHE A 43 9.62 7.61 10.30
C PHE A 43 9.42 9.09 9.99
N VAL A 44 10.48 9.77 9.56
CA VAL A 44 10.48 11.15 9.09
C VAL A 44 10.64 11.18 7.57
N TYR A 45 9.74 11.83 6.84
CA TYR A 45 9.67 11.78 5.38
C TYR A 45 9.02 13.04 4.76
N PHE A 46 8.99 13.10 3.43
CA PHE A 46 8.16 14.02 2.61
C PHE A 46 7.42 13.23 1.52
N THR A 47 6.56 13.84 0.70
CA THR A 47 5.64 13.07 -0.16
C THR A 47 5.79 13.26 -1.67
N GLY A 48 6.57 14.24 -2.15
CA GLY A 48 6.52 14.58 -3.58
C GLY A 48 7.39 15.74 -4.03
N ASN A 49 7.06 16.28 -5.20
CA ASN A 49 7.89 17.25 -5.96
C ASN A 49 7.23 18.64 -6.09
N ASP A 50 6.20 18.91 -5.30
CA ASP A 50 5.62 20.25 -5.13
C ASP A 50 6.00 20.87 -3.79
N LYS A 51 5.94 22.21 -3.70
CA LYS A 51 6.16 22.98 -2.47
C LYS A 51 5.31 22.47 -1.28
N ALA A 52 4.06 22.06 -1.52
CA ALA A 52 3.19 21.53 -0.46
C ALA A 52 3.59 20.11 0.00
N GLU A 53 4.28 19.38 -0.87
CA GLU A 53 4.73 18.00 -0.65
C GLU A 53 6.14 17.94 -0.06
N GLU A 54 6.98 18.93 -0.35
CA GLU A 54 8.32 19.17 0.20
C GLU A 54 8.23 19.78 1.60
N ALA A 55 7.78 18.95 2.54
CA ALA A 55 7.62 19.31 3.94
C ALA A 55 7.78 18.09 4.86
N ILE A 56 8.32 18.33 6.05
CA ILE A 56 8.58 17.29 7.05
C ILE A 56 7.25 16.72 7.57
N ARG A 57 7.11 15.40 7.50
CA ARG A 57 6.01 14.60 8.01
C ARG A 57 6.54 13.47 8.88
N PHE A 58 5.72 13.02 9.82
CA PHE A 58 6.04 11.93 10.74
C PHE A 58 5.07 10.77 10.59
N ALA A 59 5.55 9.55 10.84
CA ALA A 59 4.75 8.36 11.07
C ALA A 59 5.33 7.55 12.23
N LEU A 60 4.48 6.81 12.94
CA LEU A 60 4.89 5.90 14.00
C LEU A 60 4.75 4.45 13.55
N SER A 61 5.67 3.60 14.00
CA SER A 61 5.57 2.16 13.87
C SER A 61 5.91 1.47 15.19
N PRO A 62 5.14 0.45 15.62
CA PRO A 62 5.49 -0.35 16.79
C PRO A 62 6.65 -1.32 16.53
N ASP A 63 6.85 -1.75 15.28
CA ASP A 63 7.69 -2.90 14.94
C ASP A 63 8.72 -2.65 13.83
N GLY A 64 8.60 -1.53 13.10
CA GLY A 64 9.47 -1.19 11.96
C GLY A 64 8.92 -1.67 10.62
N TYR A 65 7.69 -2.19 10.60
CA TYR A 65 7.03 -2.73 9.40
C TYR A 65 5.66 -2.07 9.16
N HIS A 66 4.91 -1.79 10.22
CA HIS A 66 3.56 -1.20 10.11
C HIS A 66 3.60 0.27 10.54
N TYR A 67 3.46 1.20 9.59
CA TYR A 67 3.55 2.64 9.85
C TYR A 67 2.20 3.33 9.73
N THR A 68 1.91 4.21 10.69
CA THR A 68 0.75 5.11 10.65
C THR A 68 1.21 6.56 10.63
N ALA A 69 0.81 7.31 9.59
CA ALA A 69 1.08 8.72 9.46
C ALA A 69 0.47 9.53 10.63
N LEU A 70 1.26 10.43 11.19
CA LEU A 70 0.80 11.42 12.15
C LEU A 70 0.18 12.63 11.44
N ASN A 71 -0.65 13.38 12.17
CA ASN A 71 -1.29 14.61 11.69
C ASN A 71 -2.11 14.42 10.40
N GLY A 72 -2.65 13.21 10.18
CA GLY A 72 -3.37 12.87 8.95
C GLY A 72 -2.52 13.05 7.69
N ASN A 73 -1.23 12.70 7.76
CA ASN A 73 -0.24 12.87 6.69
C ASN A 73 0.00 14.34 6.25
N ARG A 74 -0.41 15.32 7.06
CA ARG A 74 -0.07 16.74 6.87
C ARG A 74 1.29 17.05 7.50
N PRO A 75 2.01 18.08 7.00
CA PRO A 75 3.28 18.51 7.58
C PRO A 75 3.19 18.76 9.08
N VAL A 76 4.23 18.36 9.82
CA VAL A 76 4.35 18.57 11.27
C VAL A 76 5.18 19.80 11.62
N ILE A 77 5.94 20.32 10.66
CA ILE A 77 6.73 21.55 10.74
C ILE A 77 6.44 22.39 9.49
N SER A 78 6.33 23.71 9.63
CA SER A 78 6.14 24.62 8.50
C SER A 78 7.46 24.82 7.75
N SER A 79 7.57 24.30 6.52
CA SER A 79 8.74 24.51 5.65
C SER A 79 9.05 25.98 5.45
N ALA A 80 8.01 26.81 5.26
CA ALA A 80 8.15 28.26 5.07
C ALA A 80 8.73 28.99 6.29
N ALA A 81 8.59 28.43 7.49
CA ALA A 81 9.14 29.02 8.70
C ALA A 81 10.60 28.65 8.94
N ILE A 82 11.08 27.53 8.38
CA ILE A 82 12.40 26.95 8.71
C ILE A 82 13.42 27.02 7.57
N SER A 83 12.97 27.31 6.34
CA SER A 83 13.78 27.27 5.12
C SER A 83 13.74 28.60 4.37
N GLN A 84 14.76 28.87 3.56
CA GLN A 84 14.81 30.06 2.71
C GLN A 84 13.95 29.91 1.46
N THR A 85 13.87 28.70 0.88
CA THR A 85 13.12 28.48 -0.36
C THR A 85 11.61 28.34 -0.14
N GLY A 86 11.23 27.99 1.09
CA GLY A 86 9.86 27.70 1.52
C GLY A 86 9.47 26.23 1.43
N GLY A 87 10.40 25.32 1.13
CA GLY A 87 10.24 23.88 1.06
C GLY A 87 11.45 23.15 1.67
N VAL A 88 11.24 21.93 2.17
CA VAL A 88 12.31 21.06 2.67
C VAL A 88 12.10 19.61 2.24
N ARG A 89 13.18 18.89 1.98
CA ARG A 89 13.15 17.47 1.61
C ARG A 89 14.31 16.68 2.20
N ASP A 90 14.28 15.37 1.98
CA ASP A 90 15.30 14.42 2.39
C ASP A 90 15.65 14.54 3.89
N PRO A 91 14.67 14.51 4.80
CA PRO A 91 14.93 14.71 6.22
C PRO A 91 15.64 13.50 6.83
N HIS A 92 16.78 13.75 7.46
CA HIS A 92 17.48 12.78 8.29
C HIS A 92 17.40 13.17 9.76
N ILE A 93 17.03 12.22 10.63
CA ILE A 93 16.89 12.44 12.06
C ILE A 93 17.82 11.50 12.85
N LEU A 94 18.45 12.03 13.90
CA LEU A 94 19.38 11.32 14.77
C LEU A 94 19.07 11.62 16.24
N ARG A 95 19.12 10.59 17.10
CA ARG A 95 19.21 10.77 18.55
C ARG A 95 20.66 11.10 18.92
N GLY A 96 20.84 12.20 19.63
CA GLY A 96 22.12 12.65 20.14
C GLY A 96 22.76 11.64 21.11
N ALA A 97 24.09 11.70 21.21
CA ALA A 97 24.87 10.87 22.12
C ALA A 97 24.53 11.10 23.61
N ASP A 98 23.88 12.21 23.94
CA ASP A 98 23.34 12.49 25.27
C ASP A 98 22.04 11.72 25.59
N GLY A 99 21.49 10.99 24.62
CA GLY A 99 20.29 10.17 24.73
C GLY A 99 18.96 10.93 24.73
N LYS A 100 18.99 12.27 24.80
CA LYS A 100 17.80 13.12 25.03
C LYS A 100 17.60 14.22 23.99
N THR A 101 18.64 14.60 23.26
CA THR A 101 18.56 15.59 22.19
C THR A 101 18.31 14.87 20.86
N PHE A 102 17.54 15.49 19.98
CA PHE A 102 17.29 15.03 18.62
C PHE A 102 17.77 16.09 17.65
N TYR A 103 18.47 15.64 16.62
CA TYR A 103 19.00 16.47 15.56
C TYR A 103 18.38 16.04 14.24
N MET A 104 17.97 17.01 13.43
CA MET A 104 17.48 16.73 12.08
C MET A 104 18.21 17.63 11.09
N ALA A 105 18.56 17.08 9.93
CA ALA A 105 19.03 17.85 8.79
C ALA A 105 18.10 17.59 7.61
N ALA A 106 17.85 18.61 6.80
CA ALA A 106 17.03 18.50 5.59
C ALA A 106 17.59 19.41 4.50
N THR A 107 17.36 19.06 3.24
CA THR A 107 17.66 19.90 2.09
C THR A 107 16.67 21.07 2.02
N ASP A 108 17.17 22.30 1.84
CA ASP A 108 16.37 23.51 1.61
C ASP A 108 16.10 23.67 0.11
N MET A 109 14.88 23.36 -0.34
CA MET A 109 14.56 23.26 -1.76
C MET A 109 13.06 23.38 -2.05
N VAL A 110 12.73 23.89 -3.24
CA VAL A 110 11.42 23.67 -3.89
C VAL A 110 11.62 23.19 -5.32
N SER A 111 11.38 21.90 -5.63
CA SER A 111 11.68 21.33 -6.94
C SER A 111 10.87 21.93 -8.08
N ALA A 112 9.68 22.48 -7.81
CA ALA A 112 8.91 23.26 -8.78
C ALA A 112 9.63 24.53 -9.28
N LYS A 113 10.65 25.02 -8.56
CA LYS A 113 11.54 26.13 -8.98
C LYS A 113 12.76 25.63 -9.77
N GLY A 114 12.81 24.34 -10.11
CA GLY A 114 13.93 23.68 -10.79
C GLY A 114 14.87 22.96 -9.81
N TRP A 115 15.63 22.00 -10.36
CA TRP A 115 16.55 21.15 -9.59
C TRP A 115 17.78 21.88 -9.01
N ASP A 116 18.05 23.10 -9.50
CA ASP A 116 19.13 23.97 -9.03
C ASP A 116 18.67 24.97 -7.93
N SER A 117 17.42 24.83 -7.47
CA SER A 117 16.88 25.64 -6.36
C SER A 117 17.44 25.24 -4.99
N ASN A 118 18.15 24.11 -4.94
CA ASN A 118 18.75 23.55 -3.75
C ASN A 118 20.18 24.07 -3.55
N ARG A 119 20.37 25.05 -2.66
CA ARG A 119 21.72 25.57 -2.34
C ARG A 119 21.96 25.72 -0.84
N GLY A 120 21.23 24.97 -0.04
CA GLY A 120 21.29 25.09 1.40
C GLY A 120 20.71 23.91 2.14
N LEU A 121 20.93 23.94 3.44
CA LEU A 121 20.45 22.94 4.39
C LEU A 121 19.65 23.62 5.49
N VAL A 122 18.73 22.89 6.08
CA VAL A 122 18.08 23.26 7.34
C VAL A 122 18.56 22.30 8.42
N LEU A 123 19.11 22.83 9.50
CA LEU A 123 19.44 22.10 10.72
C LEU A 123 18.35 22.35 11.76
N LEU A 124 17.86 21.30 12.40
CA LEU A 124 16.87 21.38 13.47
C LEU A 124 17.34 20.61 14.71
N LYS A 125 16.91 21.10 15.87
CA LYS A 125 17.23 20.52 17.18
C LYS A 125 15.99 20.52 18.06
N SER A 126 15.77 19.41 18.78
CA SER A 126 14.66 19.24 19.72
C SER A 126 15.09 18.39 20.91
N THR A 127 14.36 18.48 22.02
CA THR A 127 14.47 17.54 23.15
C THR A 127 13.19 16.74 23.38
N ASP A 128 12.14 17.02 22.59
CA ASP A 128 10.83 16.41 22.77
C ASP A 128 10.20 15.88 21.47
N LEU A 129 10.85 16.04 20.31
CA LEU A 129 10.39 15.71 18.96
C LEU A 129 9.18 16.52 18.47
N ILE A 130 8.68 17.48 19.25
CA ILE A 130 7.52 18.31 18.92
C ILE A 130 7.97 19.74 18.61
N ASN A 131 8.75 20.32 19.53
CA ASN A 131 9.22 21.68 19.45
C ASN A 131 10.65 21.68 18.92
N TRP A 132 10.86 22.42 17.82
CA TRP A 132 12.12 22.43 17.09
C TRP A 132 12.68 23.85 17.02
N THR A 133 13.93 24.03 17.46
CA THR A 133 14.74 25.16 17.04
C THR A 133 15.36 24.82 15.68
N HIS A 134 15.56 25.82 14.83
CA HIS A 134 16.06 25.60 13.47
C HIS A 134 17.08 26.68 13.07
N SER A 135 17.88 26.37 12.05
CA SER A 135 18.78 27.30 11.37
C SER A 135 18.92 26.87 9.91
N ALA A 136 18.83 27.82 8.99
CA ALA A 136 19.04 27.58 7.56
C ALA A 136 20.43 28.06 7.15
N ILE A 137 21.19 27.19 6.48
CA ILE A 137 22.55 27.44 6.01
C ILE A 137 22.50 27.55 4.49
N HIS A 138 22.73 28.76 3.98
CA HIS A 138 22.83 29.00 2.55
C HIS A 138 24.30 29.01 2.12
N PHE A 139 24.70 27.99 1.36
CA PHE A 139 26.11 27.79 1.03
C PHE A 139 26.71 28.95 0.23
N PRO A 140 26.01 29.53 -0.78
CA PRO A 140 26.53 30.67 -1.54
C PRO A 140 26.90 31.91 -0.72
N THR A 141 26.25 32.13 0.44
CA THR A 141 26.59 33.25 1.33
C THR A 141 27.49 32.83 2.49
N ARG A 142 27.51 31.53 2.84
CA ARG A 142 28.29 31.00 3.95
C ARG A 142 29.76 30.72 3.60
N TYR A 143 30.04 30.36 2.35
CA TYR A 143 31.38 29.99 1.87
C TYR A 143 31.76 30.81 0.64
N ALA A 144 33.06 31.07 0.48
CA ALA A 144 33.58 31.68 -0.74
C ALA A 144 33.59 30.69 -1.92
N GLY A 145 33.60 31.19 -3.16
CA GLY A 145 33.81 30.37 -4.36
C GLY A 145 32.65 29.44 -4.74
N GLN A 146 31.41 29.80 -4.38
CA GLN A 146 30.21 28.96 -4.59
C GLN A 146 29.38 29.38 -5.80
N GLU A 147 29.93 30.18 -6.72
CA GLU A 147 29.23 30.72 -7.89
C GLU A 147 28.72 29.59 -8.81
N MET A 148 29.48 28.50 -8.89
CA MET A 148 29.15 27.32 -9.69
C MET A 148 28.37 26.25 -8.91
N LEU A 149 28.08 26.47 -7.61
CA LEU A 149 27.34 25.51 -6.79
C LEU A 149 25.89 25.41 -7.26
N LYS A 150 25.46 24.18 -7.57
CA LYS A 150 24.15 23.87 -8.10
C LYS A 150 23.24 23.16 -7.11
N ARG A 151 23.79 22.28 -6.28
CA ARG A 151 23.03 21.36 -5.42
C ARG A 151 23.69 21.15 -4.06
N VAL A 152 22.88 21.09 -3.00
CA VAL A 152 23.27 20.65 -1.64
C VAL A 152 22.25 19.61 -1.15
N TRP A 153 22.45 18.35 -1.50
CA TRP A 153 21.40 17.34 -1.46
C TRP A 153 21.54 16.35 -0.30
N ALA A 154 20.40 15.98 0.29
CA ALA A 154 20.21 14.84 1.18
C ALA A 154 21.20 14.83 2.35
N PRO A 155 21.15 15.85 3.22
CA PRO A 155 22.00 15.84 4.39
C PRO A 155 21.59 14.72 5.33
N GLN A 156 22.59 14.02 5.85
CA GLN A 156 22.43 13.05 6.91
C GLN A 156 23.42 13.32 8.04
N THR A 157 23.18 12.68 9.18
CA THR A 157 23.89 12.98 10.42
C THR A 157 24.34 11.72 11.16
N ILE A 158 25.56 11.75 11.69
CA ILE A 158 26.09 10.66 12.52
C ILE A 158 27.00 11.23 13.61
N TYR A 159 27.01 10.61 14.80
CA TYR A 159 27.89 11.03 15.89
C TYR A 159 29.28 10.42 15.73
N ASP A 160 30.31 11.27 15.67
CA ASP A 160 31.71 10.84 15.74
C ASP A 160 32.17 10.86 17.21
N ALA A 161 32.26 9.68 17.81
CA ALA A 161 32.73 9.51 19.17
C ALA A 161 34.20 9.93 19.37
N LYS A 162 35.06 9.85 18.34
CA LYS A 162 36.46 10.27 18.42
C LYS A 162 36.57 11.79 18.41
N ALA A 163 35.77 12.47 17.59
CA ALA A 163 35.75 13.93 17.55
C ALA A 163 34.88 14.56 18.65
N GLY A 164 33.97 13.79 19.25
CA GLY A 164 32.97 14.29 20.20
C GLY A 164 31.93 15.21 19.56
N LYS A 165 31.69 15.07 18.24
CA LYS A 165 30.89 16.00 17.42
C LYS A 165 29.94 15.24 16.50
N TYR A 166 28.93 15.96 15.98
CA TYR A 166 28.03 15.43 14.97
C TYR A 166 28.58 15.78 13.59
N LEU A 167 28.78 14.75 12.77
CA LEU A 167 29.12 14.88 11.37
C LEU A 167 27.82 15.10 10.58
N VAL A 168 27.78 16.13 9.74
CA VAL A 168 26.73 16.34 8.74
C VAL A 168 27.35 16.07 7.38
N TYR A 169 26.80 15.13 6.62
CA TYR A 169 27.28 14.76 5.31
C TYR A 169 26.16 14.87 4.27
N PHE A 170 26.50 15.33 3.07
CA PHE A 170 25.56 15.75 2.03
C PHE A 170 26.25 15.73 0.68
N SER A 171 25.46 15.79 -0.39
CA SER A 171 25.97 15.75 -1.76
C SER A 171 26.09 17.16 -2.33
N LEU A 172 27.23 17.49 -2.93
CA LEU A 172 27.45 18.75 -3.64
C LEU A 172 27.62 18.52 -5.12
N GLN A 173 27.03 19.41 -5.92
CA GLN A 173 27.27 19.49 -7.37
C GLN A 173 27.77 20.88 -7.75
N TYR A 174 28.85 20.92 -8.51
CA TYR A 174 29.37 22.14 -9.11
C TYR A 174 29.27 22.05 -10.64
N ASP A 175 28.55 22.98 -11.24
CA ASP A 175 28.32 23.04 -12.69
C ASP A 175 27.86 21.69 -13.29
N LYS A 176 28.56 21.18 -14.31
CA LYS A 176 28.31 19.89 -14.96
C LYS A 176 29.13 18.74 -14.38
N GLN A 177 29.83 18.97 -13.26
CA GLN A 177 30.61 17.92 -12.61
C GLN A 177 29.69 16.93 -11.88
N PRO A 178 30.11 15.67 -11.73
CA PRO A 178 29.36 14.67 -10.97
C PRO A 178 29.11 15.12 -9.52
N ASP A 179 27.94 14.80 -8.99
CA ASP A 179 27.65 14.99 -7.57
C ASP A 179 28.59 14.12 -6.73
N LYS A 180 29.10 14.69 -5.64
CA LYS A 180 30.03 14.02 -4.72
C LYS A 180 29.57 14.22 -3.29
N ILE A 181 29.84 13.23 -2.45
CA ILE A 181 29.49 13.28 -1.02
C ILE A 181 30.59 14.04 -0.26
N TYR A 182 30.20 15.08 0.46
CA TYR A 182 31.02 15.90 1.35
C TYR A 182 30.54 15.76 2.78
N TYR A 183 31.35 16.25 3.72
CA TYR A 183 31.00 16.36 5.13
C TYR A 183 31.54 17.65 5.76
N ALA A 184 30.90 18.08 6.83
CA ALA A 184 31.42 19.03 7.80
C ALA A 184 30.90 18.68 9.20
N TYR A 185 31.60 19.10 10.25
CA TYR A 185 31.07 18.94 11.61
C TYR A 185 30.06 20.04 11.90
N ALA A 186 28.95 19.71 12.55
CA ALA A 186 28.07 20.73 13.11
C ALA A 186 28.76 21.40 14.31
N ASN A 187 28.50 22.70 14.48
CA ASN A 187 28.89 23.41 15.69
C ASN A 187 28.14 22.86 16.92
N LYS A 188 28.58 23.25 18.12
CA LYS A 188 28.02 22.75 19.40
C LYS A 188 26.50 22.95 19.52
N ASP A 189 25.98 24.06 19.01
CA ASP A 189 24.56 24.40 19.12
C ASP A 189 23.69 23.73 18.06
N PHE A 190 24.32 23.11 17.04
CA PHE A 190 23.69 22.51 15.87
C PHE A 190 22.92 23.55 15.03
N THR A 191 23.54 24.72 14.84
CA THR A 191 22.98 25.85 14.09
C THR A 191 23.79 26.22 12.85
N ASP A 192 25.04 25.74 12.75
CA ASP A 192 25.91 25.96 11.59
C ASP A 192 26.92 24.80 11.45
N LEU A 193 27.66 24.78 10.34
CA LEU A 193 28.77 23.88 10.07
C LEU A 193 30.12 24.54 10.38
N GLU A 194 31.04 23.75 10.94
CA GLU A 194 32.40 24.16 11.27
C GLU A 194 33.34 23.99 10.06
N GLY A 195 34.08 25.05 9.72
CA GLY A 195 35.04 25.03 8.62
C GLY A 195 34.39 24.86 7.24
N GLU A 196 35.21 24.53 6.24
CA GLU A 196 34.73 24.24 4.89
C GLU A 196 34.39 22.73 4.72
N PRO A 197 33.37 22.38 3.91
CA PRO A 197 33.06 20.99 3.59
C PRO A 197 34.24 20.25 2.95
N LYS A 198 34.48 19.02 3.37
CA LYS A 198 35.52 18.14 2.85
C LYS A 198 34.90 16.97 2.12
N GLN A 199 35.47 16.57 0.99
CA GLN A 199 34.96 15.41 0.25
C GLN A 199 35.12 14.13 1.09
N LEU A 200 34.03 13.41 1.31
CA LEU A 200 33.97 12.22 2.17
C LEU A 200 34.36 10.95 1.40
N PHE A 201 33.82 10.81 0.19
CA PHE A 201 33.99 9.62 -0.64
C PHE A 201 34.53 9.98 -2.02
N PHE A 202 35.53 9.23 -2.46
CA PHE A 202 36.15 9.35 -3.78
C PHE A 202 35.76 8.13 -4.61
N SER A 203 34.72 8.28 -5.43
CA SER A 203 34.28 7.21 -6.33
C SER A 203 35.40 6.80 -7.27
N PRO A 204 35.77 5.51 -7.37
CA PRO A 204 36.82 5.03 -8.26
C PRO A 204 36.56 5.34 -9.74
N THR A 205 35.29 5.52 -10.13
CA THR A 205 34.91 5.87 -11.51
C THR A 205 34.71 7.37 -11.72
N ASN A 206 34.88 8.18 -10.66
CA ASN A 206 34.46 9.58 -10.60
C ASN A 206 32.99 9.79 -11.03
N GLY A 207 32.14 8.77 -10.89
CA GLY A 207 30.71 8.87 -11.17
C GLY A 207 29.94 9.61 -10.07
N SER A 208 28.72 10.05 -10.39
CA SER A 208 27.84 10.77 -9.47
C SER A 208 27.44 9.87 -8.30
N CYS A 209 27.55 10.40 -7.08
CA CYS A 209 27.20 9.73 -5.83
C CYS A 209 26.37 10.69 -4.97
N ILE A 210 25.12 10.31 -4.67
CA ILE A 210 24.21 11.09 -3.82
C ILE A 210 23.52 10.22 -2.77
N ASP A 211 22.68 10.84 -1.93
CA ASP A 211 21.85 10.17 -0.92
C ASP A 211 22.65 9.19 -0.03
N GLY A 212 23.75 9.67 0.53
CA GLY A 212 24.61 8.85 1.38
C GLY A 212 23.92 8.50 2.69
N ASP A 213 24.09 7.26 3.18
CA ASP A 213 23.67 6.78 4.50
C ASP A 213 24.76 5.92 5.15
N ILE A 214 25.19 6.28 6.37
CA ILE A 214 26.34 5.67 7.04
C ILE A 214 25.88 4.85 8.23
N VAL A 215 26.17 3.55 8.21
CA VAL A 215 25.93 2.63 9.33
C VAL A 215 27.25 2.18 9.95
N ALA A 216 27.39 2.37 11.26
CA ALA A 216 28.50 1.81 12.02
C ALA A 216 28.18 0.38 12.50
N LYS A 217 29.02 -0.59 12.13
CA LYS A 217 28.85 -2.00 12.51
C LYS A 217 30.19 -2.73 12.54
N GLY A 218 30.44 -3.51 13.60
CA GLY A 218 31.65 -4.34 13.70
C GLY A 218 32.97 -3.54 13.62
N GLY A 219 32.97 -2.29 14.09
CA GLY A 219 34.14 -1.40 14.00
C GLY A 219 34.38 -0.76 12.63
N LYS A 220 33.46 -0.98 11.66
CA LYS A 220 33.51 -0.41 10.31
C LYS A 220 32.35 0.55 10.07
N TYR A 221 32.49 1.37 9.03
CA TYR A 221 31.48 2.30 8.54
C TYR A 221 31.07 1.88 7.12
N TYR A 222 29.78 1.64 6.93
CA TYR A 222 29.17 1.24 5.67
C TYR A 222 28.41 2.44 5.11
N LEU A 223 28.93 3.06 4.05
CA LEU A 223 28.29 4.14 3.31
C LEU A 223 27.47 3.54 2.17
N PHE A 224 26.15 3.50 2.34
CA PHE A 224 25.19 3.28 1.27
C PHE A 224 25.02 4.59 0.49
N PHE A 225 24.92 4.52 -0.83
CA PHE A 225 24.71 5.73 -1.65
C PHE A 225 24.10 5.37 -3.00
N LYS A 226 23.37 6.33 -3.57
CA LYS A 226 22.81 6.25 -4.93
C LYS A 226 23.87 6.61 -5.96
N THR A 227 23.96 5.84 -7.04
CA THR A 227 24.74 6.20 -8.23
C THR A 227 23.85 6.81 -9.31
N GLU A 228 24.37 7.79 -10.06
CA GLU A 228 23.71 8.31 -11.28
C GLU A 228 24.64 8.24 -12.51
N GLY A 229 24.06 7.93 -13.67
CA GLY A 229 24.71 7.99 -14.98
C GLY A 229 25.44 6.70 -15.39
N GLN A 230 26.39 6.21 -14.58
CA GLN A 230 27.13 4.97 -14.85
C GLN A 230 26.56 3.77 -14.08
N GLY A 231 25.30 3.46 -14.37
CA GLY A 231 24.47 2.53 -13.62
C GLY A 231 23.71 3.24 -12.50
N ASN A 232 22.42 2.95 -12.36
CA ASN A 232 21.54 3.59 -11.38
C ASN A 232 21.12 2.56 -10.33
N GLY A 233 21.33 2.87 -9.06
CA GLY A 233 21.03 1.97 -7.96
C GLY A 233 21.76 2.35 -6.67
N ILE A 234 21.65 1.49 -5.66
CA ILE A 234 22.32 1.66 -4.37
C ILE A 234 23.60 0.82 -4.34
N LYS A 235 24.73 1.47 -4.09
CA LYS A 235 26.03 0.83 -3.83
C LYS A 235 26.47 1.06 -2.39
N VAL A 236 27.48 0.28 -1.98
CA VAL A 236 28.07 0.37 -0.64
C VAL A 236 29.57 0.61 -0.76
N ALA A 237 30.10 1.55 0.01
CA ALA A 237 31.53 1.69 0.26
C ALA A 237 31.81 1.49 1.75
N VAL A 238 32.92 0.84 2.10
CA VAL A 238 33.23 0.46 3.50
C VAL A 238 34.56 1.05 3.93
N SER A 239 34.62 1.57 5.15
CA SER A 239 35.84 2.12 5.76
C SER A 239 36.02 1.71 7.21
N ASP A 240 37.27 1.72 7.69
CA ASP A 240 37.63 1.65 9.11
C ASP A 240 37.63 3.04 9.79
N GLN A 241 37.42 4.11 9.02
CA GLN A 241 37.38 5.49 9.48
C GLN A 241 36.11 6.18 8.98
N LEU A 242 35.46 6.95 9.86
CA LEU A 242 34.21 7.62 9.53
C LEU A 242 34.37 8.64 8.39
N THR A 243 35.49 9.39 8.38
CA THR A 243 35.66 10.58 7.52
C THR A 243 36.52 10.36 6.28
N GLY A 244 36.78 9.10 5.88
CA GLY A 244 37.58 8.82 4.69
C GLY A 244 37.99 7.35 4.60
N GLY A 245 38.75 6.98 3.58
CA GLY A 245 39.25 5.59 3.40
C GLY A 245 38.21 4.59 2.89
N TYR A 246 37.05 5.08 2.41
CA TYR A 246 35.97 4.23 1.89
C TYR A 246 36.39 3.49 0.62
N VAL A 247 36.23 2.16 0.64
CA VAL A 247 36.50 1.26 -0.48
C VAL A 247 35.17 0.76 -1.05
N LEU A 248 34.96 0.99 -2.35
CA LEU A 248 33.74 0.60 -3.06
C LEU A 248 33.59 -0.92 -3.13
N ARG A 249 32.39 -1.43 -2.83
CA ARG A 249 31.98 -2.81 -3.08
C ARG A 249 31.38 -2.95 -4.48
N ALA A 250 31.58 -4.11 -5.10
CA ALA A 250 31.16 -4.35 -6.48
C ALA A 250 29.63 -4.35 -6.71
N PRO A 251 28.82 -5.10 -5.92
CA PRO A 251 27.42 -5.30 -6.24
C PRO A 251 26.56 -4.07 -5.92
N TYR A 252 25.48 -3.93 -6.68
CA TYR A 252 24.31 -3.17 -6.30
C TYR A 252 23.52 -3.96 -5.26
N VAL A 253 22.97 -3.29 -4.25
CA VAL A 253 22.29 -3.96 -3.12
C VAL A 253 20.76 -3.89 -3.19
N GLN A 254 20.19 -3.06 -4.08
CA GLN A 254 18.75 -3.06 -4.29
C GLN A 254 18.25 -4.38 -4.89
N GLN A 255 17.07 -4.83 -4.46
CA GLN A 255 16.41 -6.06 -4.90
C GLN A 255 15.35 -5.80 -5.98
N THR A 256 15.57 -4.77 -6.79
CA THR A 256 14.67 -4.33 -7.86
C THR A 256 15.47 -3.81 -9.05
N THR A 257 14.90 -3.92 -10.24
CA THR A 257 15.42 -3.29 -11.46
C THR A 257 14.87 -1.89 -11.69
N SER A 258 13.91 -1.44 -10.88
CA SER A 258 13.39 -0.08 -10.92
C SER A 258 14.47 0.92 -10.50
N PRO A 259 14.43 2.16 -11.03
CA PRO A 259 15.25 3.25 -10.48
C PRO A 259 14.94 3.47 -9.00
N VAL A 260 15.99 3.62 -8.19
CA VAL A 260 15.89 3.78 -6.73
C VAL A 260 16.72 4.96 -6.24
N GLU A 261 16.32 5.55 -5.12
CA GLU A 261 17.04 6.63 -4.44
C GLU A 261 16.76 6.67 -2.93
N GLY A 262 17.44 7.56 -2.21
CA GLY A 262 17.17 7.79 -0.79
C GLY A 262 17.36 6.55 0.09
N ALA A 263 18.53 5.93 0.01
CA ALA A 263 18.87 4.80 0.88
C ALA A 263 18.77 5.22 2.36
N GLY A 264 18.01 4.46 3.14
CA GLY A 264 17.92 4.63 4.58
C GLY A 264 18.03 3.29 5.28
N THR A 265 18.94 3.19 6.24
CA THR A 265 19.18 1.98 7.00
C THR A 265 18.85 2.19 8.47
N PHE A 266 18.13 1.25 9.07
CA PHE A 266 17.87 1.27 10.52
C PHE A 266 17.94 -0.13 11.14
N LYS A 267 18.37 -0.20 12.39
CA LYS A 267 18.43 -1.44 13.15
C LYS A 267 17.05 -1.77 13.72
N LEU A 268 16.64 -3.03 13.64
CA LEU A 268 15.43 -3.51 14.30
C LEU A 268 15.64 -3.62 15.81
N ASN A 269 14.71 -3.09 16.58
CA ASN A 269 14.64 -3.20 18.03
C ASN A 269 14.64 -4.67 18.44
N ASN A 270 15.45 -5.02 19.44
CA ASN A 270 15.59 -6.39 19.97
C ASN A 270 16.02 -7.45 18.94
N SER A 271 16.65 -7.02 17.84
CA SER A 271 17.23 -7.88 16.82
C SER A 271 18.63 -7.39 16.46
N ASP A 272 19.46 -8.23 15.85
CA ASP A 272 20.71 -7.82 15.21
C ASP A 272 20.55 -7.48 13.72
N ASP A 273 19.34 -7.63 13.21
CA ASP A 273 19.01 -7.33 11.83
C ASP A 273 18.77 -5.84 11.60
N TYR A 274 18.99 -5.46 10.35
CA TYR A 274 18.79 -4.12 9.82
C TYR A 274 17.77 -4.19 8.68
N ILE A 275 17.07 -3.08 8.51
CA ILE A 275 16.29 -2.80 7.32
C ILE A 275 17.09 -1.82 6.47
N LEU A 276 17.23 -2.12 5.18
CA LEU A 276 17.56 -1.15 4.14
C LEU A 276 16.28 -0.86 3.35
N MET A 277 15.88 0.42 3.36
CA MET A 277 14.74 0.92 2.61
C MET A 277 15.18 1.96 1.58
N TYR A 278 14.45 2.04 0.46
CA TYR A 278 14.71 3.02 -0.61
C TYR A 278 13.45 3.35 -1.41
N ASP A 279 13.42 4.57 -1.95
CA ASP A 279 12.34 5.13 -2.78
C ASP A 279 12.48 4.63 -4.23
N MET A 280 11.48 3.90 -4.73
CA MET A 280 11.31 3.59 -6.16
C MET A 280 10.57 4.74 -6.84
N TYR A 281 11.27 5.88 -6.96
CA TYR A 281 10.71 7.22 -7.21
C TYR A 281 9.91 7.36 -8.52
N THR A 282 10.08 6.47 -9.49
CA THR A 282 9.28 6.45 -10.73
C THR A 282 7.94 5.75 -10.58
N SER A 283 7.74 4.99 -9.50
CA SER A 283 6.53 4.20 -9.23
C SER A 283 5.75 4.67 -8.01
N GLY A 284 6.31 5.61 -7.23
CA GLY A 284 5.72 6.07 -5.97
C GLY A 284 5.70 5.02 -4.85
N LYS A 285 6.46 3.94 -5.01
CA LYS A 285 6.57 2.83 -4.04
C LYS A 285 7.87 2.94 -3.25
N TYR A 286 7.85 2.41 -2.04
CA TYR A 286 9.04 2.12 -1.26
C TYR A 286 9.31 0.61 -1.31
N GLN A 287 10.57 0.21 -1.28
CA GLN A 287 10.93 -1.19 -1.04
C GLN A 287 11.71 -1.30 0.26
N PHE A 288 11.37 -2.34 1.04
CA PHE A 288 12.00 -2.69 2.30
C PHE A 288 12.71 -4.02 2.14
N THR A 289 13.96 -4.05 2.59
CA THR A 289 14.77 -5.27 2.60
C THR A 289 15.37 -5.51 3.97
N ARG A 290 15.43 -6.77 4.39
CA ARG A 290 16.03 -7.19 5.66
C ARG A 290 17.42 -7.77 5.42
N THR A 291 18.35 -7.44 6.30
CA THR A 291 19.73 -7.97 6.28
C THR A 291 20.24 -8.23 7.69
N HIS A 292 21.06 -9.27 7.86
CA HIS A 292 21.79 -9.52 9.10
C HIS A 292 23.22 -8.99 9.06
N ASP A 293 23.83 -8.88 7.87
CA ASP A 293 25.26 -8.63 7.67
C ASP A 293 25.57 -7.29 6.97
N LEU A 294 24.57 -6.61 6.39
CA LEU A 294 24.69 -5.43 5.51
C LEU A 294 25.23 -5.76 4.10
N GLU A 295 25.21 -7.03 3.71
CA GLU A 295 25.68 -7.52 2.41
C GLU A 295 24.59 -8.29 1.65
N HIS A 296 23.84 -9.15 2.35
CA HIS A 296 22.76 -9.94 1.79
C HIS A 296 21.40 -9.40 2.23
N PHE A 297 20.53 -9.11 1.27
CA PHE A 297 19.26 -8.42 1.48
C PHE A 297 18.10 -9.26 0.94
N ALA A 298 17.05 -9.44 1.76
CA ALA A 298 15.82 -10.14 1.38
C ALA A 298 14.64 -9.17 1.38
N VAL A 299 13.81 -9.20 0.32
CA VAL A 299 12.62 -8.34 0.21
C VAL A 299 11.59 -8.72 1.26
N VAL A 300 11.06 -7.72 1.97
CA VAL A 300 10.02 -7.88 3.01
C VAL A 300 8.79 -7.00 2.76
N ASP A 301 8.58 -6.54 1.52
CA ASP A 301 7.49 -5.63 1.14
C ASP A 301 6.09 -6.15 1.56
N GLY A 302 5.88 -7.48 1.53
CA GLY A 302 4.62 -8.10 1.95
C GLY A 302 4.30 -8.00 3.45
N GLU A 303 5.30 -7.70 4.28
CA GLU A 303 5.16 -7.48 5.72
C GLU A 303 4.95 -6.01 6.07
N VAL A 304 5.23 -5.10 5.13
CA VAL A 304 5.21 -3.66 5.36
C VAL A 304 3.85 -3.08 4.97
N SER A 305 3.31 -2.19 5.82
CA SER A 305 2.09 -1.46 5.49
C SER A 305 2.21 0.00 5.92
N MET A 306 1.70 0.89 5.09
CA MET A 306 1.64 2.33 5.35
C MET A 306 0.30 2.88 4.88
N ASN A 307 -0.29 3.82 5.63
CA ASN A 307 -1.47 4.58 5.19
C ASN A 307 -1.09 5.89 4.46
N PHE A 308 0.13 5.97 3.94
CA PHE A 308 0.72 7.12 3.26
C PHE A 308 1.77 6.63 2.24
N HIS A 309 2.17 7.51 1.32
CA HIS A 309 3.22 7.25 0.33
C HIS A 309 4.41 8.17 0.61
N PRO A 310 5.46 7.68 1.30
CA PRO A 310 6.65 8.49 1.57
C PRO A 310 7.57 8.57 0.36
N ARG A 311 8.40 9.60 0.36
CA ARG A 311 9.65 9.70 -0.38
C ARG A 311 10.78 9.92 0.60
N HIS A 312 11.99 9.52 0.18
CA HIS A 312 13.29 9.66 0.87
C HIS A 312 13.21 10.24 2.30
N GLY A 313 13.47 9.39 3.29
CA GLY A 313 13.39 9.75 4.70
C GLY A 313 14.16 8.79 5.59
N THR A 314 14.02 8.96 6.90
CA THR A 314 14.80 8.19 7.91
C THR A 314 13.89 7.63 8.99
N VAL A 315 14.19 6.42 9.46
CA VAL A 315 13.50 5.75 10.56
C VAL A 315 14.37 5.75 11.81
N LEU A 316 13.89 6.36 12.89
CA LEU A 316 14.58 6.45 14.17
C LEU A 316 13.93 5.55 15.23
N PRO A 317 14.67 4.64 15.88
CA PRO A 317 14.22 3.98 17.10
C PRO A 317 13.91 4.97 18.24
N ILE A 318 12.70 4.89 18.77
CA ILE A 318 12.21 5.74 19.86
C ILE A 318 11.64 4.92 21.02
N THR A 319 11.62 5.55 22.19
CA THR A 319 11.04 4.98 23.41
C THR A 319 9.51 5.07 23.40
N ALA A 320 8.84 4.26 24.21
CA ALA A 320 7.39 4.34 24.39
C ALA A 320 6.93 5.75 24.81
N ALA A 321 7.67 6.41 25.71
CA ALA A 321 7.32 7.76 26.17
C ALA A 321 7.37 8.81 25.05
N GLU A 322 8.33 8.71 24.13
CA GLU A 322 8.44 9.59 22.97
C GLU A 322 7.34 9.30 21.95
N ALA A 323 7.05 8.02 21.69
CA ALA A 323 5.95 7.61 20.81
C ALA A 323 4.61 8.13 21.35
N SER A 324 4.35 7.96 22.65
CA SER A 324 3.18 8.52 23.34
C SER A 324 3.09 10.03 23.19
N ARG A 325 4.20 10.76 23.36
CA ARG A 325 4.21 12.22 23.22
C ARG A 325 3.82 12.67 21.81
N LEU A 326 4.39 12.02 20.80
CA LEU A 326 4.09 12.28 19.39
C LEU A 326 2.63 11.95 19.05
N ALA A 327 2.12 10.80 19.49
CA ALA A 327 0.75 10.41 19.22
C ALA A 327 -0.26 11.31 19.93
N GLN A 328 -0.03 11.71 21.18
CA GLN A 328 -0.90 12.66 21.89
C GLN A 328 -1.00 14.01 21.15
N ARG A 329 0.06 14.42 20.46
CA ARG A 329 0.10 15.68 19.72
C ARG A 329 -0.62 15.60 18.36
N TRP A 330 -0.52 14.47 17.66
CA TRP A 330 -0.85 14.40 16.23
C TRP A 330 -1.63 13.16 15.77
N MET A 331 -1.73 12.10 16.57
CA MET A 331 -2.53 10.92 16.22
C MET A 331 -3.98 11.14 16.65
N THR A 332 -4.93 10.80 15.78
CA THR A 332 -6.34 10.80 16.21
C THR A 332 -6.62 9.51 16.99
N THR A 333 -7.56 9.57 17.94
CA THR A 333 -7.98 8.39 18.69
C THR A 333 -8.65 7.33 17.80
N ALA A 334 -9.11 7.71 16.60
CA ALA A 334 -9.61 6.78 15.60
C ALA A 334 -8.49 6.03 14.87
N ASP A 335 -7.35 6.69 14.58
CA ASP A 335 -6.18 6.04 13.97
C ASP A 335 -5.64 4.89 14.83
N VAL A 336 -5.82 4.98 16.16
CA VAL A 336 -5.43 3.92 17.08
C VAL A 336 -6.25 2.65 16.85
N LEU A 337 -7.55 2.77 16.60
CA LEU A 337 -8.40 1.61 16.34
C LEU A 337 -8.03 0.96 15.00
N LEU A 338 -7.55 1.75 14.03
CA LEU A 338 -7.04 1.23 12.74
C LEU A 338 -5.73 0.43 12.87
N THR A 339 -5.10 0.37 14.04
CA THR A 339 -3.94 -0.50 14.32
C THR A 339 -4.31 -1.95 14.64
N ALA A 340 -5.59 -2.32 14.51
CA ALA A 340 -6.05 -3.69 14.75
C ALA A 340 -5.31 -4.67 13.83
N ALA A 341 -4.61 -5.63 14.43
CA ALA A 341 -3.69 -6.52 13.72
C ALA A 341 -4.22 -7.95 13.55
N ASN A 342 -5.42 -8.27 14.06
CA ASN A 342 -5.95 -9.63 13.96
C ASN A 342 -6.07 -10.08 12.49
N PRO A 343 -5.46 -11.21 12.09
CA PRO A 343 -5.44 -11.66 10.69
C PRO A 343 -6.81 -12.06 10.14
N ALA A 344 -7.80 -12.30 11.01
CA ALA A 344 -9.19 -12.52 10.59
C ALA A 344 -9.91 -11.22 10.19
N LEU A 345 -9.28 -10.04 10.29
CA LEU A 345 -9.84 -8.78 9.84
C LEU A 345 -9.56 -8.50 8.35
N ARG A 346 -10.56 -7.95 7.67
CA ARG A 346 -10.41 -7.38 6.33
C ARG A 346 -9.77 -6.00 6.43
N LYS A 347 -8.43 -5.95 6.38
CA LYS A 347 -7.64 -4.72 6.57
C LYS A 347 -8.13 -3.54 5.70
N LEU A 348 -8.46 -3.78 4.43
CA LEU A 348 -8.91 -2.74 3.49
C LEU A 348 -10.33 -2.23 3.76
N ASN A 349 -11.18 -3.03 4.43
CA ASN A 349 -12.62 -2.78 4.52
C ASN A 349 -13.08 -2.25 5.89
N THR A 350 -12.20 -1.60 6.65
CA THR A 350 -12.56 -1.01 7.94
C THR A 350 -13.27 0.33 7.76
N VAL A 351 -14.39 0.51 8.45
CA VAL A 351 -15.20 1.74 8.43
C VAL A 351 -14.95 2.53 9.71
N VAL A 352 -14.60 3.80 9.57
CA VAL A 352 -14.39 4.71 10.70
C VAL A 352 -15.31 5.91 10.54
N ASP A 353 -16.21 6.08 11.50
CA ASP A 353 -17.01 7.29 11.70
C ASP A 353 -16.59 7.93 13.03
N SER A 354 -15.53 8.73 12.95
CA SER A 354 -14.93 9.36 14.12
C SER A 354 -15.85 10.42 14.74
N ALA A 355 -16.73 11.05 13.95
CA ALA A 355 -17.69 12.03 14.43
C ALA A 355 -18.81 11.38 15.27
N ALA A 356 -19.30 10.21 14.84
CA ALA A 356 -20.27 9.43 15.60
C ALA A 356 -19.65 8.53 16.69
N GLY A 357 -18.30 8.48 16.77
CA GLY A 357 -17.59 7.59 17.68
C GLY A 357 -17.86 6.11 17.36
N LYS A 358 -17.85 5.72 16.09
CA LYS A 358 -18.10 4.35 15.65
C LYS A 358 -16.96 3.83 14.78
N VAL A 359 -16.60 2.56 14.99
CA VAL A 359 -15.69 1.82 14.12
C VAL A 359 -16.31 0.47 13.81
N ALA A 360 -16.41 0.12 12.54
CA ALA A 360 -16.90 -1.18 12.12
C ALA A 360 -15.80 -1.92 11.35
N PHE A 361 -15.37 -3.03 11.91
CA PHE A 361 -14.47 -3.97 11.28
C PHE A 361 -15.28 -5.05 10.57
N LEU A 362 -14.82 -5.43 9.38
CA LEU A 362 -15.32 -6.61 8.69
C LEU A 362 -14.33 -7.76 8.90
N ALA A 363 -14.84 -8.93 9.23
CA ALA A 363 -14.05 -10.13 9.47
C ALA A 363 -14.23 -11.14 8.33
N LEU A 364 -13.20 -11.97 8.13
CA LEU A 364 -13.21 -13.09 7.19
C LEU A 364 -14.18 -14.19 7.66
N PRO A 365 -14.70 -15.03 6.73
CA PRO A 365 -15.53 -16.18 7.08
C PRO A 365 -14.86 -17.10 8.11
N GLY A 366 -15.60 -17.56 9.11
CA GLY A 366 -15.12 -18.44 10.19
C GLY A 366 -14.53 -17.70 11.39
N ALA A 367 -14.65 -16.37 11.46
CA ALA A 367 -14.13 -15.57 12.56
C ALA A 367 -14.95 -15.79 13.84
N ASN A 368 -14.28 -16.08 14.96
CA ASN A 368 -14.96 -16.21 16.26
C ASN A 368 -15.34 -14.84 16.84
N VAL A 369 -16.44 -14.25 16.36
CA VAL A 369 -16.96 -12.95 16.83
C VAL A 369 -17.46 -12.96 18.28
N GLN A 370 -17.62 -14.14 18.91
CA GLN A 370 -18.00 -14.24 20.32
C GLN A 370 -16.81 -14.06 21.27
N ALA A 371 -15.59 -14.27 20.78
CA ALA A 371 -14.34 -14.08 21.52
C ALA A 371 -13.25 -13.55 20.59
N PHE A 372 -13.52 -12.39 19.97
CA PHE A 372 -12.63 -11.77 18.99
C PHE A 372 -11.70 -10.77 19.67
N ASP A 373 -10.39 -10.96 19.52
CA ASP A 373 -9.39 -9.98 19.95
C ASP A 373 -8.99 -9.10 18.77
N LEU A 374 -9.18 -7.78 18.85
CA LEU A 374 -8.75 -6.88 17.78
C LEU A 374 -7.21 -6.82 17.62
N GLN A 375 -6.46 -7.24 18.64
CA GLN A 375 -4.99 -7.17 18.67
C GLN A 375 -4.49 -5.76 18.31
N LEU A 376 -5.04 -4.75 19.00
CA LEU A 376 -4.66 -3.35 18.77
C LEU A 376 -3.20 -3.14 19.18
N SER A 377 -2.34 -2.88 18.20
CA SER A 377 -0.92 -2.60 18.41
C SER A 377 -0.69 -1.09 18.39
N ASN A 378 -0.90 -0.42 19.52
CA ASN A 378 -0.59 1.00 19.64
C ASN A 378 0.47 1.25 20.73
N PRO A 379 1.68 1.68 20.36
CA PRO A 379 2.75 1.91 21.33
C PRO A 379 2.56 3.21 22.14
N ALA A 380 1.53 4.00 21.85
CA ALA A 380 1.51 5.42 22.18
C ALA A 380 0.27 5.88 22.97
N LEU A 381 -0.91 5.31 22.73
CA LEU A 381 -2.14 5.61 23.46
C LEU A 381 -2.75 4.34 24.07
N LEU A 382 -3.11 4.41 25.34
CA LEU A 382 -3.77 3.30 26.03
C LEU A 382 -5.16 3.04 25.47
N VAL A 383 -5.50 1.76 25.33
CA VAL A 383 -6.79 1.30 24.83
C VAL A 383 -7.43 0.33 25.81
N THR A 384 -8.73 0.45 26.03
CA THR A 384 -9.50 -0.44 26.91
C THR A 384 -10.90 -0.67 26.34
N PRO A 385 -11.44 -1.91 26.30
CA PRO A 385 -10.85 -3.14 26.79
C PRO A 385 -9.68 -3.63 25.92
N SER A 386 -8.93 -4.58 26.46
CA SER A 386 -7.89 -5.33 25.73
C SER A 386 -8.26 -6.82 25.76
N GLY A 387 -7.70 -7.60 24.84
CA GLY A 387 -7.99 -9.03 24.72
C GLY A 387 -9.35 -9.34 24.08
N PRO A 388 -9.74 -10.63 24.06
CA PRO A 388 -10.96 -11.10 23.39
C PRO A 388 -12.24 -10.44 23.91
N GLN A 389 -13.10 -9.99 22.99
CA GLN A 389 -14.41 -9.41 23.28
C GLN A 389 -15.54 -10.16 22.54
N ASN A 390 -16.76 -10.07 23.08
CA ASN A 390 -17.95 -10.64 22.45
C ASN A 390 -18.68 -9.58 21.60
N PHE A 391 -18.37 -9.56 20.30
CA PHE A 391 -19.04 -8.69 19.33
C PHE A 391 -20.36 -9.28 18.79
N ALA A 392 -20.62 -10.57 19.00
CA ALA A 392 -21.90 -11.20 18.66
C ALA A 392 -23.07 -10.65 19.51
N ALA A 393 -22.78 -10.15 20.71
CA ALA A 393 -23.74 -9.46 21.57
C ALA A 393 -24.00 -7.99 21.18
N GLY A 394 -23.32 -7.49 20.13
CA GLY A 394 -23.42 -6.12 19.65
C GLY A 394 -22.13 -5.30 19.82
N PRO A 395 -22.15 -4.00 19.48
CA PRO A 395 -20.95 -3.16 19.52
C PRO A 395 -20.36 -3.02 20.93
N VAL A 396 -19.05 -3.26 21.05
CA VAL A 396 -18.26 -3.15 22.28
C VAL A 396 -17.71 -1.73 22.43
N THR A 397 -17.66 -1.22 23.65
CA THR A 397 -17.20 0.15 23.90
C THR A 397 -15.69 0.17 24.14
N TYR A 398 -14.94 0.78 23.24
CA TYR A 398 -13.50 1.01 23.38
C TYR A 398 -13.21 2.44 23.80
N THR A 399 -12.39 2.61 24.82
CA THR A 399 -11.81 3.87 25.26
C THR A 399 -10.38 3.96 24.75
N VAL A 400 -10.05 5.04 24.06
CA VAL A 400 -8.70 5.34 23.56
C VAL A 400 -8.18 6.61 24.21
N GLY A 401 -6.94 6.58 24.70
CA GLY A 401 -6.27 7.70 25.35
C GLY A 401 -6.59 7.84 26.85
N GLN A 402 -6.05 8.90 27.46
CA GLN A 402 -6.21 9.22 28.88
C GLN A 402 -6.47 10.72 29.10
N GLY A 403 -6.97 11.07 30.30
CA GLY A 403 -7.21 12.45 30.70
C GLY A 403 -8.11 13.21 29.72
N ALA A 404 -7.73 14.44 29.38
CA ALA A 404 -8.48 15.28 28.43
C ALA A 404 -8.47 14.76 26.98
N ALA A 405 -7.55 13.86 26.62
CA ALA A 405 -7.46 13.27 25.28
C ALA A 405 -8.28 11.97 25.13
N LYS A 406 -8.95 11.52 26.21
CA LYS A 406 -9.77 10.31 26.21
C LYS A 406 -10.95 10.43 25.26
N ARG A 407 -11.15 9.42 24.40
CA ARG A 407 -12.32 9.28 23.53
C ARG A 407 -12.88 7.87 23.60
N THR A 408 -14.18 7.75 23.37
CA THR A 408 -14.89 6.47 23.41
C THR A 408 -15.48 6.16 22.05
N TYR A 409 -15.37 4.90 21.63
CA TYR A 409 -15.88 4.39 20.37
C TYR A 409 -16.76 3.16 20.60
N LYS A 410 -17.87 3.06 19.86
CA LYS A 410 -18.62 1.82 19.68
C LYS A 410 -18.01 1.04 18.53
N VAL A 411 -17.38 -0.07 18.85
CA VAL A 411 -16.66 -0.92 17.91
C VAL A 411 -17.49 -2.17 17.62
N SER A 412 -17.70 -2.48 16.35
CA SER A 412 -18.34 -3.73 15.92
C SER A 412 -17.37 -4.55 15.06
N VAL A 413 -17.47 -5.87 15.16
CA VAL A 413 -16.82 -6.82 14.26
C VAL A 413 -17.92 -7.68 13.67
N THR A 414 -18.04 -7.66 12.33
CA THR A 414 -19.06 -8.42 11.62
C THR A 414 -18.38 -9.35 10.62
N GLU A 415 -18.67 -10.65 10.71
CA GLU A 415 -18.25 -11.60 9.67
C GLU A 415 -18.96 -11.28 8.35
N THR A 416 -18.20 -11.23 7.26
CA THR A 416 -18.72 -10.96 5.91
C THR A 416 -18.08 -11.90 4.90
N HIS A 417 -18.84 -12.33 3.90
CA HIS A 417 -18.31 -13.17 2.81
C HIS A 417 -17.98 -12.37 1.54
N ASN A 418 -18.43 -11.10 1.46
CA ASN A 418 -17.93 -10.15 0.47
C ASN A 418 -16.97 -9.11 1.09
N PRO A 419 -15.91 -8.70 0.35
CA PRO A 419 -15.47 -9.27 -0.93
C PRO A 419 -15.03 -10.74 -0.80
N ALA A 420 -15.28 -11.53 -1.83
CA ALA A 420 -14.99 -12.97 -1.85
C ALA A 420 -13.48 -13.25 -1.86
N LEU A 421 -12.71 -12.37 -2.48
CA LEU A 421 -11.24 -12.39 -2.45
C LEU A 421 -10.68 -11.26 -1.58
N PRO A 422 -9.57 -11.48 -0.86
CA PRO A 422 -8.82 -10.41 -0.22
C PRO A 422 -7.99 -9.62 -1.26
N GLY A 423 -7.87 -8.30 -1.11
CA GLY A 423 -7.04 -7.47 -1.99
C GLY A 423 -7.81 -6.90 -3.20
N TYR A 424 -7.07 -6.36 -4.16
CA TYR A 424 -7.65 -5.72 -5.35
C TYR A 424 -7.68 -6.67 -6.53
N TYR A 425 -8.89 -7.05 -6.94
CA TYR A 425 -9.15 -7.94 -8.05
C TYR A 425 -10.41 -7.50 -8.76
N ALA A 426 -10.43 -7.71 -10.07
CA ALA A 426 -11.52 -7.29 -10.92
C ALA A 426 -11.84 -8.29 -12.02
N ASP A 427 -12.83 -7.96 -12.83
CA ASP A 427 -13.20 -8.67 -14.05
C ASP A 427 -13.25 -10.22 -13.88
N PRO A 428 -14.02 -10.73 -12.90
CA PRO A 428 -13.92 -12.13 -12.50
C PRO A 428 -14.64 -13.07 -13.47
N ASP A 429 -13.95 -14.12 -13.93
CA ASP A 429 -14.55 -15.29 -14.57
C ASP A 429 -14.58 -16.49 -13.61
N ILE A 430 -15.63 -17.31 -13.69
CA ILE A 430 -15.88 -18.41 -12.75
C ILE A 430 -16.12 -19.73 -13.50
N LEU A 431 -15.44 -20.77 -13.07
CA LEU A 431 -15.56 -22.13 -13.60
C LEU A 431 -15.83 -23.11 -12.46
N TYR A 432 -16.78 -24.04 -12.64
CA TYR A 432 -16.76 -25.29 -11.88
C TYR A 432 -16.05 -26.36 -12.71
N SER A 433 -14.92 -26.86 -12.22
CA SER A 433 -14.16 -27.89 -12.91
C SER A 433 -14.70 -29.28 -12.61
N GLN A 434 -15.14 -29.99 -13.64
CA GLN A 434 -15.55 -31.38 -13.53
C GLN A 434 -14.38 -32.31 -13.22
N LYS A 435 -13.16 -31.92 -13.63
CA LYS A 435 -11.93 -32.68 -13.35
C LYS A 435 -11.61 -32.71 -11.85
N THR A 436 -11.72 -31.58 -11.17
CA THR A 436 -11.25 -31.44 -9.78
C THR A 436 -12.37 -31.39 -8.75
N GLY A 437 -13.62 -31.16 -9.18
CA GLY A 437 -14.76 -31.03 -8.29
C GLY A 437 -14.77 -29.72 -7.48
N LYS A 438 -14.10 -28.68 -7.97
CA LYS A 438 -13.97 -27.37 -7.32
C LYS A 438 -14.39 -26.23 -8.23
N PHE A 439 -14.74 -25.11 -7.61
CA PHE A 439 -14.87 -23.82 -8.29
C PHE A 439 -13.50 -23.17 -8.45
N TYR A 440 -13.31 -22.42 -9.53
CA TYR A 440 -12.13 -21.64 -9.84
C TYR A 440 -12.52 -20.26 -10.34
N LEU A 441 -11.90 -19.25 -9.76
CA LEU A 441 -12.10 -17.85 -10.07
C LEU A 441 -10.84 -17.27 -10.71
N TYR A 442 -11.01 -16.56 -11.81
CA TYR A 442 -9.94 -15.96 -12.61
C TYR A 442 -10.20 -14.46 -12.77
N PRO A 443 -9.60 -13.60 -11.93
CA PRO A 443 -9.76 -12.16 -12.06
C PRO A 443 -8.59 -11.49 -12.82
N THR A 444 -8.82 -10.26 -13.25
CA THR A 444 -7.75 -9.26 -13.44
C THR A 444 -7.06 -8.97 -12.10
N SER A 445 -5.72 -8.98 -12.08
CA SER A 445 -4.94 -8.45 -10.95
C SER A 445 -5.04 -6.92 -10.94
N ASP A 446 -5.81 -6.36 -9.99
CA ASP A 446 -6.12 -4.92 -9.91
C ASP A 446 -5.21 -4.21 -8.89
N GLY A 447 -5.42 -2.92 -8.62
CA GLY A 447 -4.58 -2.12 -7.71
C GLY A 447 -3.32 -1.53 -8.37
N PHE A 448 -3.24 -1.61 -9.71
CA PHE A 448 -2.17 -1.01 -10.51
C PHE A 448 -2.69 0.21 -11.25
N THR A 449 -1.99 1.35 -11.15
CA THR A 449 -2.37 2.59 -11.82
C THR A 449 -2.68 2.34 -13.30
N SER A 450 -3.85 2.80 -13.74
CA SER A 450 -4.33 2.66 -15.12
C SER A 450 -4.35 1.21 -15.63
N TRP A 451 -4.71 0.26 -14.76
CA TRP A 451 -4.79 -1.17 -15.07
C TRP A 451 -3.48 -1.73 -15.65
N SER A 452 -2.33 -1.30 -15.15
CA SER A 452 -1.02 -1.69 -15.69
C SER A 452 -0.54 -3.09 -15.28
N GLY A 453 -1.36 -3.87 -14.58
CA GLY A 453 -1.06 -5.25 -14.18
C GLY A 453 -0.64 -6.14 -15.37
N THR A 454 0.26 -7.09 -15.11
CA THR A 454 0.93 -7.89 -16.15
C THR A 454 0.76 -9.39 -15.99
N TYR A 455 0.02 -9.84 -14.99
CA TYR A 455 -0.13 -11.26 -14.68
C TYR A 455 -1.55 -11.58 -14.20
N PHE A 456 -1.91 -12.86 -14.35
CA PHE A 456 -3.18 -13.42 -13.89
C PHE A 456 -2.95 -14.42 -12.77
N LYS A 457 -3.89 -14.47 -11.83
CA LYS A 457 -3.94 -15.46 -10.76
C LYS A 457 -5.19 -16.33 -10.89
N ALA A 458 -5.17 -17.49 -10.24
CA ALA A 458 -6.35 -18.29 -10.02
C ALA A 458 -6.62 -18.46 -8.54
N PHE A 459 -7.90 -18.61 -8.19
CA PHE A 459 -8.34 -18.96 -6.84
C PHE A 459 -9.25 -20.16 -6.92
N SER A 460 -9.09 -21.16 -6.06
CA SER A 460 -9.97 -22.33 -6.00
C SER A 460 -10.82 -22.36 -4.75
N SER A 461 -12.02 -22.91 -4.84
CA SER A 461 -12.91 -23.05 -3.69
C SER A 461 -13.75 -24.32 -3.78
N PRO A 462 -13.97 -25.06 -2.67
CA PRO A 462 -14.91 -26.16 -2.64
C PRO A 462 -16.38 -25.70 -2.55
N ASP A 463 -16.62 -24.46 -2.11
CA ASP A 463 -17.93 -24.02 -1.61
C ASP A 463 -18.31 -22.57 -1.97
N LEU A 464 -17.56 -21.91 -2.87
CA LEU A 464 -17.69 -20.50 -3.27
C LEU A 464 -17.41 -19.45 -2.17
N VAL A 465 -17.00 -19.86 -0.97
CA VAL A 465 -16.73 -18.96 0.16
C VAL A 465 -15.28 -19.10 0.64
N SER A 466 -14.81 -20.33 0.78
CA SER A 466 -13.47 -20.67 1.24
C SER A 466 -12.52 -20.68 0.03
N TRP A 467 -11.85 -19.56 -0.23
CA TRP A 467 -10.96 -19.41 -1.39
C TRP A 467 -9.50 -19.66 -1.04
N GLN A 468 -8.85 -20.53 -1.82
CA GLN A 468 -7.42 -20.75 -1.83
C GLN A 468 -6.80 -19.99 -3.00
N ASP A 469 -5.76 -19.21 -2.72
CA ASP A 469 -4.93 -18.56 -3.75
C ASP A 469 -4.00 -19.60 -4.38
N GLU A 470 -4.15 -19.85 -5.68
CA GLU A 470 -3.37 -20.82 -6.45
C GLU A 470 -2.12 -20.19 -7.09
N GLY A 471 -1.85 -18.91 -6.83
CA GLY A 471 -0.70 -18.18 -7.35
C GLY A 471 -0.90 -17.66 -8.77
N VAL A 472 0.22 -17.24 -9.38
CA VAL A 472 0.25 -16.71 -10.75
C VAL A 472 0.18 -17.87 -11.76
N ILE A 473 -0.82 -17.82 -12.65
CA ILE A 473 -1.06 -18.86 -13.66
C ILE A 473 -0.57 -18.49 -15.05
N LEU A 474 -0.38 -17.19 -15.32
CA LEU A 474 0.13 -16.64 -16.57
C LEU A 474 0.72 -15.24 -16.32
N ASP A 475 1.97 -15.02 -16.69
CA ASP A 475 2.67 -13.73 -16.61
C ASP A 475 3.03 -13.25 -18.02
N LEU A 476 2.56 -12.07 -18.44
CA LEU A 476 2.75 -11.59 -19.82
C LEU A 476 4.25 -11.37 -20.16
N PRO A 477 5.05 -10.66 -19.33
CA PRO A 477 6.50 -10.57 -19.52
C PRO A 477 7.22 -11.89 -19.75
N LYS A 478 6.83 -12.93 -19.02
CA LYS A 478 7.50 -14.24 -19.03
C LYS A 478 6.96 -15.18 -20.11
N ASP A 479 5.64 -15.33 -20.17
CA ASP A 479 4.97 -16.46 -20.83
C ASP A 479 4.36 -16.09 -22.19
N VAL A 480 4.16 -14.80 -22.48
CA VAL A 480 3.51 -14.33 -23.72
C VAL A 480 4.51 -13.56 -24.60
N SER A 481 4.77 -14.03 -25.83
CA SER A 481 5.79 -13.46 -26.71
C SER A 481 5.41 -12.12 -27.34
N TRP A 482 4.11 -11.90 -27.58
CA TRP A 482 3.58 -10.84 -28.44
C TRP A 482 3.02 -9.63 -27.68
N ALA A 483 2.85 -9.71 -26.35
CA ALA A 483 2.41 -8.62 -25.49
C ALA A 483 3.00 -8.76 -24.07
N LYS A 484 3.29 -7.62 -23.43
CA LYS A 484 4.04 -7.56 -22.14
C LYS A 484 3.35 -6.72 -21.06
N LYS A 485 2.15 -6.20 -21.33
CA LYS A 485 1.43 -5.27 -20.47
C LYS A 485 -0.07 -5.52 -20.53
N SER A 486 -0.79 -5.01 -19.52
CA SER A 486 -2.25 -4.89 -19.56
C SER A 486 -2.95 -6.25 -19.64
N ALA A 487 -2.70 -7.09 -18.63
CA ALA A 487 -3.32 -8.40 -18.43
C ALA A 487 -4.74 -8.22 -17.86
N TRP A 488 -5.77 -8.28 -18.72
CA TRP A 488 -7.15 -7.96 -18.33
C TRP A 488 -8.16 -9.06 -18.66
N ALA A 489 -9.24 -9.07 -17.87
CA ALA A 489 -10.53 -9.67 -18.14
C ALA A 489 -10.45 -11.05 -18.82
N PRO A 490 -10.02 -12.09 -18.08
CA PRO A 490 -9.93 -13.41 -18.66
C PRO A 490 -11.30 -14.09 -18.75
N THR A 491 -11.36 -15.18 -19.51
CA THR A 491 -12.44 -16.17 -19.45
C THR A 491 -11.87 -17.55 -19.72
N ILE A 492 -12.48 -18.60 -19.15
CA ILE A 492 -12.00 -19.97 -19.31
C ILE A 492 -13.09 -20.94 -19.78
N ILE A 493 -12.69 -21.93 -20.60
CA ILE A 493 -13.49 -23.12 -20.88
C ILE A 493 -12.75 -24.38 -20.47
N GLU A 494 -13.48 -25.28 -19.81
CA GLU A 494 -13.09 -26.68 -19.62
C GLU A 494 -13.73 -27.55 -20.72
N GLN A 495 -12.89 -28.15 -21.56
CA GLN A 495 -13.30 -29.04 -22.63
C GLN A 495 -12.90 -30.48 -22.30
N LYS A 496 -13.86 -31.40 -22.35
CA LYS A 496 -13.59 -32.84 -22.25
C LYS A 496 -12.99 -33.34 -23.57
N MET A 497 -11.81 -33.94 -23.48
CA MET A 497 -11.07 -34.55 -24.58
C MET A 497 -11.07 -36.07 -24.43
N ALA A 498 -10.66 -36.79 -25.48
CA ALA A 498 -10.47 -38.25 -25.40
C ALA A 498 -9.45 -38.67 -24.33
N THR A 499 -8.43 -37.83 -24.08
CA THR A 499 -7.32 -38.08 -23.17
C THR A 499 -7.48 -37.42 -21.79
N GLY A 500 -8.62 -36.80 -21.50
CA GLY A 500 -8.86 -36.10 -20.23
C GLY A 500 -9.60 -34.79 -20.41
N TYR A 501 -9.08 -33.72 -19.80
CA TYR A 501 -9.65 -32.38 -19.89
C TYR A 501 -8.59 -31.40 -20.39
N ARG A 502 -9.03 -30.44 -21.20
CA ARG A 502 -8.23 -29.31 -21.67
C ARG A 502 -8.91 -28.01 -21.25
N TYR A 503 -8.11 -27.06 -20.79
CA TYR A 503 -8.52 -25.74 -20.39
C TYR A 503 -8.01 -24.73 -21.42
N ALA A 504 -8.93 -23.93 -21.96
CA ALA A 504 -8.60 -22.81 -22.82
C ALA A 504 -8.88 -21.51 -22.06
N TYR A 505 -7.81 -20.78 -21.77
CA TYR A 505 -7.82 -19.52 -21.04
C TYR A 505 -7.64 -18.36 -22.02
N TYR A 506 -8.72 -17.63 -22.28
CA TYR A 506 -8.70 -16.45 -23.14
C TYR A 506 -8.47 -15.23 -22.26
N PHE A 507 -7.66 -14.29 -22.73
CA PHE A 507 -7.26 -13.13 -21.93
C PHE A 507 -6.97 -11.93 -22.82
N CYS A 508 -7.11 -10.73 -22.27
CA CYS A 508 -6.63 -9.53 -22.93
C CYS A 508 -5.16 -9.24 -22.54
N ALA A 509 -4.34 -8.88 -23.53
CA ALA A 509 -3.01 -8.35 -23.36
C ALA A 509 -2.77 -7.20 -24.34
N GLY A 510 -2.57 -5.98 -23.82
CA GLY A 510 -2.33 -4.80 -24.65
C GLY A 510 -3.46 -4.47 -25.64
N ALA A 511 -4.72 -4.62 -25.22
CA ALA A 511 -5.93 -4.43 -26.03
C ALA A 511 -6.07 -5.37 -27.24
N LYS A 512 -5.58 -6.60 -27.10
CA LYS A 512 -5.78 -7.74 -28.02
C LYS A 512 -6.16 -8.96 -27.19
N ILE A 513 -6.86 -9.92 -27.78
CA ILE A 513 -7.24 -11.16 -27.10
C ILE A 513 -6.28 -12.28 -27.50
N GLY A 514 -5.71 -12.94 -26.51
CA GLY A 514 -4.91 -14.16 -26.63
C GLY A 514 -5.66 -15.40 -26.13
N VAL A 515 -5.01 -16.55 -26.27
CA VAL A 515 -5.46 -17.82 -25.70
C VAL A 515 -4.26 -18.64 -25.27
N ALA A 516 -4.33 -19.19 -24.05
CA ALA A 516 -3.36 -20.14 -23.53
C ALA A 516 -4.06 -21.44 -23.17
N LEU A 517 -3.38 -22.57 -23.43
CA LEU A 517 -3.90 -23.90 -23.17
C LEU A 517 -3.19 -24.57 -22.00
N SER A 518 -3.94 -25.35 -21.23
CA SER A 518 -3.43 -26.18 -20.13
C SER A 518 -4.24 -27.47 -20.03
N ASP A 519 -3.68 -28.49 -19.38
CA ASP A 519 -4.42 -29.70 -19.00
C ASP A 519 -4.88 -29.62 -17.51
N SER A 520 -4.70 -28.47 -16.85
CA SER A 520 -5.08 -28.18 -15.46
C SER A 520 -5.71 -26.78 -15.33
N PRO A 521 -6.73 -26.56 -14.47
CA PRO A 521 -7.34 -25.24 -14.27
C PRO A 521 -6.37 -24.21 -13.69
N THR A 522 -5.28 -24.64 -13.05
CA THR A 522 -4.25 -23.76 -12.45
C THR A 522 -2.95 -23.70 -13.28
N GLY A 523 -2.97 -24.20 -14.51
CA GLY A 523 -1.79 -24.24 -15.35
C GLY A 523 -0.83 -25.41 -15.05
N PRO A 524 0.41 -25.36 -15.59
CA PRO A 524 0.97 -24.25 -16.35
C PRO A 524 0.24 -24.01 -17.67
N PHE A 525 -0.09 -22.75 -17.95
CA PHE A 525 -0.70 -22.35 -19.22
C PHE A 525 0.38 -22.05 -20.27
N LYS A 526 0.15 -22.52 -21.50
CA LYS A 526 1.02 -22.25 -22.64
C LYS A 526 0.28 -21.38 -23.65
N ASP A 527 0.76 -20.15 -23.84
CA ASP A 527 0.27 -19.21 -24.84
C ASP A 527 0.35 -19.80 -26.26
N SER A 528 -0.61 -19.45 -27.12
CA SER A 528 -0.64 -19.87 -28.52
C SER A 528 0.48 -19.26 -29.37
N GLY A 529 1.17 -18.23 -28.85
CA GLY A 529 2.31 -17.55 -29.48
C GLY A 529 1.92 -16.34 -30.32
N GLN A 530 0.62 -16.04 -30.46
CA GLN A 530 0.10 -14.91 -31.23
C GLN A 530 -1.28 -14.49 -30.72
N PRO A 531 -1.72 -13.23 -30.92
CA PRO A 531 -3.09 -12.83 -30.58
C PRO A 531 -4.11 -13.63 -31.41
N LEU A 532 -5.18 -14.07 -30.76
CA LEU A 532 -6.37 -14.65 -31.41
C LEU A 532 -7.20 -13.56 -32.12
N LEU A 533 -7.31 -12.39 -31.50
CA LEU A 533 -8.01 -11.22 -32.05
C LEU A 533 -7.19 -9.95 -31.83
N ASP A 534 -6.86 -9.26 -32.93
CA ASP A 534 -6.11 -8.00 -32.93
C ASP A 534 -6.69 -6.93 -33.86
N LYS A 535 -7.89 -7.18 -34.39
CA LYS A 535 -8.59 -6.30 -35.34
C LYS A 535 -10.06 -6.16 -34.97
N LEU A 536 -10.63 -4.99 -35.29
CA LEU A 536 -12.06 -4.75 -35.21
C LEU A 536 -12.82 -5.69 -36.19
N PRO A 537 -14.01 -6.18 -35.81
CA PRO A 537 -14.89 -6.87 -36.75
C PRO A 537 -15.25 -5.99 -37.95
N GLU A 538 -15.55 -6.63 -39.08
CA GLU A 538 -15.99 -5.92 -40.28
C GLU A 538 -17.20 -5.01 -39.99
N GLY A 539 -17.15 -3.76 -40.46
CA GLY A 539 -18.19 -2.76 -40.24
C GLY A 539 -18.10 -1.98 -38.91
N VAL A 540 -17.27 -2.42 -37.95
CA VAL A 540 -17.06 -1.71 -36.68
C VAL A 540 -15.95 -0.66 -36.84
N LYS A 541 -16.23 0.60 -36.46
CA LYS A 541 -15.33 1.75 -36.69
C LYS A 541 -14.60 2.25 -35.44
N GLY A 542 -14.92 1.73 -34.27
CA GLY A 542 -14.33 2.16 -32.99
C GLY A 542 -14.58 1.14 -31.89
N GLY A 543 -14.00 1.37 -30.71
CA GLY A 543 -13.99 0.42 -29.59
C GLY A 543 -12.70 -0.40 -29.53
N GLN A 544 -12.68 -1.42 -28.66
CA GLN A 544 -11.48 -2.24 -28.40
C GLN A 544 -11.76 -3.74 -28.46
N GLN A 545 -10.73 -4.55 -28.72
CA GLN A 545 -10.78 -6.02 -28.69
C GLN A 545 -10.38 -6.51 -27.29
N ILE A 546 -11.30 -6.36 -26.34
CA ILE A 546 -11.10 -6.75 -24.93
C ILE A 546 -12.32 -7.54 -24.44
N ASP A 547 -12.27 -7.96 -23.17
CA ASP A 547 -13.34 -8.65 -22.45
C ASP A 547 -13.88 -9.89 -23.19
N PRO A 548 -13.02 -10.88 -23.49
CA PRO A 548 -13.48 -12.15 -24.04
C PRO A 548 -14.45 -12.84 -23.07
N ALA A 549 -15.50 -13.45 -23.62
CA ALA A 549 -16.42 -14.32 -22.90
C ALA A 549 -16.61 -15.61 -23.69
N ALA A 550 -16.17 -16.73 -23.13
CA ALA A 550 -16.21 -18.02 -23.79
C ALA A 550 -17.46 -18.79 -23.31
N PHE A 551 -18.19 -19.38 -24.25
CA PHE A 551 -19.43 -20.08 -23.96
C PHE A 551 -19.51 -21.41 -24.71
N ARG A 552 -19.92 -22.46 -24.01
CA ARG A 552 -20.26 -23.75 -24.60
C ARG A 552 -21.77 -23.88 -24.68
N ASP A 553 -22.30 -23.97 -25.90
CA ASP A 553 -23.72 -24.21 -26.12
C ASP A 553 -24.10 -25.63 -25.66
N PRO A 554 -24.93 -25.79 -24.62
CA PRO A 554 -25.33 -27.12 -24.16
C PRO A 554 -26.26 -27.85 -25.14
N LYS A 555 -26.90 -27.16 -26.09
CA LYS A 555 -27.76 -27.79 -27.11
C LYS A 555 -26.95 -28.50 -28.18
N THR A 556 -25.88 -27.87 -28.66
CA THR A 556 -25.11 -28.35 -29.82
C THR A 556 -23.72 -28.86 -29.46
N GLY A 557 -23.20 -28.50 -28.29
CA GLY A 557 -21.82 -28.75 -27.89
C GLY A 557 -20.80 -27.81 -28.52
N LYS A 558 -21.23 -26.89 -29.39
CA LYS A 558 -20.37 -25.90 -30.04
C LYS A 558 -19.87 -24.86 -29.05
N LEU A 559 -18.70 -24.30 -29.37
CA LEU A 559 -18.04 -23.27 -28.58
C LEU A 559 -18.16 -21.92 -29.30
N TYR A 560 -18.34 -20.87 -28.51
CA TYR A 560 -18.46 -19.51 -29.00
C TYR A 560 -17.56 -18.60 -28.18
N LEU A 561 -16.98 -17.60 -28.83
CA LEU A 561 -16.27 -16.51 -28.18
C LEU A 561 -17.00 -15.20 -28.47
N TYR A 562 -17.28 -14.43 -27.43
CA TYR A 562 -17.81 -13.08 -27.51
C TYR A 562 -16.76 -12.09 -27.01
N TRP A 563 -16.78 -10.86 -27.51
CA TRP A 563 -15.83 -9.82 -27.07
C TRP A 563 -16.28 -8.41 -27.44
N GLY A 564 -15.65 -7.43 -26.81
CA GLY A 564 -15.63 -6.04 -27.26
C GLY A 564 -15.94 -5.01 -26.17
N ASN A 565 -15.34 -3.84 -26.34
CA ASN A 565 -15.71 -2.61 -25.64
C ASN A 565 -16.18 -1.58 -26.68
N GLY A 566 -17.34 -0.96 -26.47
CA GLY A 566 -18.04 -0.07 -27.40
C GLY A 566 -18.84 -0.79 -28.49
N TYR A 567 -18.65 -2.11 -28.64
CA TYR A 567 -19.44 -3.02 -29.46
C TYR A 567 -19.42 -4.41 -28.84
N LEU A 568 -20.41 -5.24 -29.14
CA LEU A 568 -20.36 -6.68 -28.87
C LEU A 568 -20.22 -7.43 -30.18
N ALA A 569 -19.27 -8.36 -30.26
CA ALA A 569 -19.16 -9.32 -31.34
C ALA A 569 -19.18 -10.75 -30.79
N GLY A 570 -19.54 -11.71 -31.64
CA GLY A 570 -19.49 -13.14 -31.33
C GLY A 570 -19.16 -13.98 -32.56
N ALA A 571 -18.46 -15.09 -32.35
CA ALA A 571 -18.12 -16.06 -33.40
C ALA A 571 -18.08 -17.49 -32.85
N GLU A 572 -18.26 -18.49 -33.72
CA GLU A 572 -18.05 -19.90 -33.38
C GLU A 572 -16.54 -20.17 -33.30
N LEU A 573 -16.08 -20.88 -32.26
CA LEU A 573 -14.71 -21.38 -32.12
C LEU A 573 -14.57 -22.72 -32.86
N ASN A 574 -13.39 -23.00 -33.40
CA ASN A 574 -13.03 -24.33 -33.88
C ASN A 574 -12.68 -25.27 -32.71
N ASP A 575 -12.65 -26.57 -32.99
CA ASP A 575 -12.33 -27.62 -32.02
C ASP A 575 -10.89 -27.53 -31.45
N ASP A 576 -10.01 -26.77 -32.11
CA ASP A 576 -8.65 -26.50 -31.63
C ASP A 576 -8.60 -25.54 -30.43
N LEU A 577 -9.72 -24.87 -30.12
CA LEU A 577 -9.88 -23.83 -29.10
C LEU A 577 -9.04 -22.56 -29.33
N THR A 578 -8.27 -22.51 -30.41
CA THR A 578 -7.29 -21.44 -30.70
C THR A 578 -7.55 -20.72 -32.00
N SER A 579 -8.66 -21.00 -32.67
CA SER A 579 -9.08 -20.28 -33.87
C SER A 579 -10.60 -20.10 -33.95
N LEU A 580 -11.02 -19.01 -34.57
CA LEU A 580 -12.44 -18.76 -34.89
C LEU A 580 -12.80 -19.44 -36.21
N LYS A 581 -14.04 -19.91 -36.33
CA LYS A 581 -14.60 -20.46 -37.56
C LYS A 581 -14.87 -19.34 -38.57
N PRO A 582 -14.24 -19.37 -39.75
CA PRO A 582 -14.40 -18.31 -40.76
C PRO A 582 -15.86 -18.04 -41.14
N GLY A 583 -16.21 -16.77 -41.34
CA GLY A 583 -17.54 -16.34 -41.76
C GLY A 583 -18.63 -16.36 -40.68
N THR A 584 -18.29 -16.74 -39.43
CA THR A 584 -19.27 -16.81 -38.33
C THR A 584 -19.36 -15.56 -37.48
N THR A 585 -18.41 -14.64 -37.58
CA THR A 585 -18.41 -13.39 -36.79
C THR A 585 -19.69 -12.57 -37.05
N ARG A 586 -20.37 -12.16 -35.98
CA ARG A 586 -21.54 -11.28 -35.99
C ARG A 586 -21.33 -10.14 -34.99
N VAL A 587 -21.79 -8.94 -35.34
CA VAL A 587 -21.92 -7.83 -34.39
C VAL A 587 -23.29 -7.95 -33.72
N LEU A 588 -23.29 -7.99 -32.39
CA LEU A 588 -24.42 -8.34 -31.53
C LEU A 588 -24.74 -7.24 -30.50
N THR A 589 -24.21 -6.02 -30.68
CA THR A 589 -24.41 -4.91 -29.73
C THR A 589 -25.90 -4.73 -29.41
N PRO A 590 -26.35 -4.92 -28.16
CA PRO A 590 -27.76 -5.03 -27.83
C PRO A 590 -28.49 -3.68 -27.92
N ASP A 591 -27.94 -2.63 -27.32
CA ASP A 591 -28.47 -1.27 -27.34
C ASP A 591 -27.37 -0.25 -26.95
N GLN A 592 -27.77 1.01 -26.72
CA GLN A 592 -26.87 2.13 -26.36
C GLN A 592 -26.26 2.02 -24.96
N THR A 593 -26.75 1.13 -24.10
CA THR A 593 -26.22 0.93 -22.75
C THR A 593 -24.97 0.05 -22.75
N PHE A 594 -24.68 -0.64 -23.85
CA PHE A 594 -23.52 -1.52 -23.93
C PHE A 594 -22.21 -0.74 -23.79
N ARG A 595 -21.43 -1.07 -22.75
CA ARG A 595 -20.02 -0.66 -22.64
C ARG A 595 -19.07 -1.81 -22.99
N GLU A 596 -19.08 -2.88 -22.19
CA GLU A 596 -18.07 -3.94 -22.18
C GLU A 596 -18.52 -5.12 -21.27
N GLY A 597 -17.61 -6.03 -20.89
CA GLY A 597 -17.82 -7.03 -19.84
C GLY A 597 -18.95 -8.00 -20.15
N ALA A 598 -19.01 -8.49 -21.40
CA ALA A 598 -20.07 -9.40 -21.80
C ALA A 598 -19.94 -10.76 -21.09
N TYR A 599 -21.06 -11.41 -20.79
CA TYR A 599 -21.08 -12.78 -20.30
C TYR A 599 -22.30 -13.53 -20.79
N VAL A 600 -22.15 -14.81 -21.12
CA VAL A 600 -23.23 -15.62 -21.73
C VAL A 600 -23.44 -16.91 -20.96
N PHE A 601 -24.69 -17.19 -20.61
CA PHE A 601 -25.09 -18.48 -20.04
C PHE A 601 -26.43 -18.94 -20.61
N PHE A 602 -26.72 -20.23 -20.43
CA PHE A 602 -27.92 -20.86 -20.94
C PHE A 602 -28.76 -21.43 -19.80
N ARG A 603 -30.07 -21.15 -19.82
CA ARG A 603 -31.03 -21.70 -18.86
C ARG A 603 -32.37 -21.93 -19.54
N ASN A 604 -32.95 -23.12 -19.38
CA ASN A 604 -34.31 -23.49 -19.81
C ASN A 604 -34.66 -23.12 -21.25
N GLY A 605 -33.74 -23.31 -22.20
CA GLY A 605 -34.01 -23.06 -23.62
C GLY A 605 -33.53 -21.70 -24.14
N THR A 606 -33.19 -20.78 -23.23
CA THR A 606 -32.85 -19.38 -23.51
C THR A 606 -31.37 -19.10 -23.27
N TYR A 607 -30.77 -18.31 -24.16
CA TYR A 607 -29.43 -17.74 -23.98
C TYR A 607 -29.57 -16.36 -23.35
N TYR A 608 -28.90 -16.15 -22.22
CA TYR A 608 -28.85 -14.88 -21.52
C TYR A 608 -27.51 -14.22 -21.82
N PHE A 609 -27.57 -12.97 -22.31
CA PHE A 609 -26.43 -12.12 -22.55
C PHE A 609 -26.42 -11.03 -21.50
N MET A 610 -25.37 -10.97 -20.69
CA MET A 610 -25.12 -9.89 -19.74
C MET A 610 -24.03 -8.97 -20.27
N TRP A 611 -24.05 -7.70 -19.85
CA TRP A 611 -23.01 -6.71 -20.15
C TRP A 611 -22.98 -5.62 -19.09
N SER A 612 -21.86 -4.91 -19.01
CA SER A 612 -21.75 -3.71 -18.19
C SER A 612 -22.21 -2.45 -18.92
N GLU A 613 -22.91 -1.58 -18.21
CA GLU A 613 -23.18 -0.19 -18.61
C GLU A 613 -22.31 0.78 -17.80
N ASP A 614 -21.96 1.91 -18.44
CA ASP A 614 -21.11 2.98 -17.92
C ASP A 614 -19.63 2.57 -17.79
N ASP A 615 -18.76 3.44 -17.30
CA ASP A 615 -17.33 3.24 -17.15
C ASP A 615 -17.00 2.58 -15.81
N THR A 616 -16.01 1.68 -15.76
CA THR A 616 -15.58 1.05 -14.49
C THR A 616 -15.03 2.06 -13.47
N ARG A 617 -14.76 3.32 -13.83
CA ARG A 617 -14.41 4.41 -12.89
C ARG A 617 -15.64 5.16 -12.37
N SER A 618 -16.83 4.87 -12.90
CA SER A 618 -18.11 5.46 -12.49
C SER A 618 -18.73 4.67 -11.34
N PRO A 619 -19.25 5.32 -10.29
CA PRO A 619 -20.05 4.62 -9.27
C PRO A 619 -21.34 4.01 -9.82
N ASN A 620 -21.75 4.38 -11.05
CA ASN A 620 -22.93 3.84 -11.73
C ASN A 620 -22.62 2.61 -12.61
N TYR A 621 -21.36 2.14 -12.67
CA TYR A 621 -21.04 0.90 -13.37
C TYR A 621 -21.95 -0.23 -12.87
N GLN A 622 -22.71 -0.85 -13.78
CA GLN A 622 -23.78 -1.80 -13.44
C GLN A 622 -23.96 -2.86 -14.52
N VAL A 623 -24.56 -3.99 -14.17
CA VAL A 623 -24.82 -5.08 -15.12
C VAL A 623 -26.25 -5.02 -15.65
N ARG A 624 -26.40 -5.22 -16.95
CA ARG A 624 -27.66 -5.38 -17.66
C ARG A 624 -27.73 -6.74 -18.36
N TYR A 625 -28.92 -7.13 -18.80
CA TYR A 625 -29.09 -8.34 -19.59
C TYR A 625 -30.06 -8.22 -20.76
N GLY A 626 -29.96 -9.18 -21.66
CA GLY A 626 -30.88 -9.44 -22.75
C GLY A 626 -30.93 -10.94 -23.02
N THR A 627 -31.84 -11.35 -23.90
CA THR A 627 -32.06 -12.76 -24.20
C THR A 627 -32.15 -13.03 -25.68
N THR A 628 -31.82 -14.25 -26.09
CA THR A 628 -31.99 -14.70 -27.47
C THR A 628 -32.24 -16.22 -27.51
N ASN A 629 -32.66 -16.70 -28.68
CA ASN A 629 -32.95 -18.11 -28.95
C ASN A 629 -31.84 -18.82 -29.74
N ALA A 630 -30.77 -18.10 -30.12
CA ALA A 630 -29.62 -18.65 -30.82
C ALA A 630 -28.30 -18.01 -30.33
N PRO A 631 -27.17 -18.74 -30.23
CA PRO A 631 -25.91 -18.20 -29.71
C PRO A 631 -25.37 -16.96 -30.44
N LEU A 632 -25.71 -16.78 -31.72
CA LEU A 632 -25.33 -15.62 -32.53
C LEU A 632 -26.56 -14.87 -33.07
N GLY A 633 -27.71 -15.01 -32.40
CA GLY A 633 -28.96 -14.34 -32.77
C GLY A 633 -29.04 -12.90 -32.24
N PRO A 634 -29.99 -12.10 -32.74
CA PRO A 634 -30.26 -10.78 -32.19
C PRO A 634 -30.67 -10.88 -30.71
N ILE A 635 -30.22 -9.93 -29.90
CA ILE A 635 -30.49 -9.88 -28.46
C ILE A 635 -31.75 -9.02 -28.24
N THR A 636 -32.75 -9.61 -27.60
CA THR A 636 -33.94 -8.89 -27.14
C THR A 636 -33.71 -8.38 -25.72
N VAL A 637 -33.73 -7.06 -25.57
CA VAL A 637 -33.55 -6.39 -24.28
C VAL A 637 -34.92 -6.16 -23.61
N PRO A 638 -35.18 -6.74 -22.42
CA PRO A 638 -36.42 -6.50 -21.71
C PRO A 638 -36.48 -5.06 -21.18
N ALA A 639 -37.68 -4.50 -21.03
CA ALA A 639 -37.87 -3.14 -20.51
C ALA A 639 -37.27 -2.94 -19.09
N SER A 640 -37.30 -3.99 -18.27
CA SER A 640 -36.57 -4.05 -17.00
C SER A 640 -35.42 -5.05 -17.14
N ASN A 641 -34.21 -4.54 -17.33
CA ASN A 641 -33.04 -5.37 -17.61
C ASN A 641 -31.85 -5.16 -16.65
N SER A 642 -32.02 -4.40 -15.57
CA SER A 642 -30.96 -4.27 -14.56
C SER A 642 -30.79 -5.60 -13.82
N VAL A 643 -29.55 -6.09 -13.76
CA VAL A 643 -29.17 -7.32 -13.06
C VAL A 643 -28.65 -6.98 -11.68
N ILE A 644 -27.63 -6.12 -11.58
CA ILE A 644 -27.07 -5.66 -10.32
C ILE A 644 -26.59 -4.22 -10.48
N ALA A 645 -26.85 -3.39 -9.47
CA ALA A 645 -26.50 -1.98 -9.44
C ALA A 645 -26.05 -1.58 -8.03
N LYS A 646 -25.46 -0.37 -7.91
CA LYS A 646 -25.00 0.20 -6.62
C LYS A 646 -26.09 0.17 -5.53
N ASP A 647 -25.66 0.02 -4.28
CA ASP A 647 -26.48 0.23 -3.08
C ASP A 647 -25.78 1.28 -2.20
N PRO A 648 -26.11 2.58 -2.38
CA PRO A 648 -25.49 3.65 -1.61
C PRO A 648 -25.74 3.57 -0.10
N ALA A 649 -26.86 2.96 0.34
CA ALA A 649 -27.16 2.79 1.76
C ALA A 649 -26.20 1.78 2.42
N ALA A 650 -25.74 0.79 1.65
CA ALA A 650 -24.69 -0.14 2.05
C ALA A 650 -23.26 0.36 1.73
N GLY A 651 -23.12 1.51 1.07
CA GLY A 651 -21.85 2.05 0.58
C GLY A 651 -21.23 1.24 -0.56
N ILE A 652 -22.04 0.52 -1.33
CA ILE A 652 -21.62 -0.34 -2.44
C ILE A 652 -21.79 0.43 -3.76
N TYR A 653 -20.74 0.51 -4.57
CA TYR A 653 -20.71 1.29 -5.81
C TYR A 653 -19.96 0.55 -6.93
N GLY A 654 -20.28 0.87 -8.19
CA GLY A 654 -19.55 0.36 -9.36
C GLY A 654 -19.65 -1.16 -9.55
N THR A 655 -20.84 -1.73 -9.36
CA THR A 655 -21.11 -3.19 -9.41
C THR A 655 -21.28 -3.68 -10.85
N GLY A 656 -20.19 -3.78 -11.60
CA GLY A 656 -20.21 -4.28 -12.98
C GLY A 656 -19.17 -5.37 -13.23
N HIS A 657 -19.02 -5.71 -14.51
CA HIS A 657 -18.23 -6.82 -15.06
C HIS A 657 -18.42 -8.12 -14.28
N ASN A 658 -19.21 -9.02 -14.85
CA ASN A 658 -19.64 -10.20 -14.13
C ASN A 658 -19.38 -11.50 -14.89
N SER A 659 -19.43 -12.58 -14.12
CA SER A 659 -19.67 -13.92 -14.59
C SER A 659 -20.80 -14.56 -13.78
N VAL A 660 -21.27 -15.72 -14.22
CA VAL A 660 -22.39 -16.44 -13.61
C VAL A 660 -22.05 -17.91 -13.52
N ILE A 661 -22.31 -18.52 -12.37
CA ILE A 661 -22.13 -19.95 -12.13
C ILE A 661 -23.44 -20.61 -11.73
N GLN A 662 -23.72 -21.75 -12.35
CA GLN A 662 -24.75 -22.68 -11.91
C GLN A 662 -24.11 -23.68 -10.94
N VAL A 663 -24.78 -23.98 -9.82
CA VAL A 663 -24.34 -25.10 -8.99
C VAL A 663 -24.54 -26.41 -9.77
N PRO A 664 -23.51 -27.26 -9.89
CA PRO A 664 -23.60 -28.49 -10.68
C PRO A 664 -24.81 -29.35 -10.31
N GLY A 665 -25.65 -29.63 -11.30
CA GLY A 665 -26.83 -30.47 -11.16
C GLY A 665 -28.04 -29.81 -10.49
N ARG A 666 -28.01 -28.51 -10.19
CA ARG A 666 -29.12 -27.79 -9.53
C ARG A 666 -29.44 -26.50 -10.28
N ASP A 667 -30.72 -26.13 -10.35
CA ASP A 667 -31.15 -24.83 -10.88
C ASP A 667 -30.94 -23.72 -9.81
N GLU A 668 -29.71 -23.62 -9.31
CA GLU A 668 -29.27 -22.65 -8.32
C GLU A 668 -28.08 -21.89 -8.91
N TRP A 669 -28.15 -20.55 -8.87
CA TRP A 669 -27.25 -19.69 -9.62
C TRP A 669 -26.68 -18.57 -8.75
N TYR A 670 -25.46 -18.17 -9.08
CA TYR A 670 -24.75 -17.08 -8.42
C TYR A 670 -24.13 -16.16 -9.47
N ILE A 671 -24.18 -14.86 -9.20
CA ILE A 671 -23.45 -13.85 -9.96
C ILE A 671 -22.14 -13.56 -9.21
N VAL A 672 -21.05 -13.53 -9.96
CA VAL A 672 -19.73 -13.12 -9.49
C VAL A 672 -19.41 -11.82 -10.21
N TYR A 673 -19.05 -10.76 -9.50
CA TYR A 673 -18.87 -9.42 -10.06
C TYR A 673 -17.78 -8.68 -9.30
N HIS A 674 -17.36 -7.51 -9.77
CA HIS A 674 -16.53 -6.62 -8.96
C HIS A 674 -17.28 -5.37 -8.54
N ARG A 675 -16.77 -4.69 -7.51
CA ARG A 675 -17.23 -3.36 -7.08
C ARG A 675 -16.06 -2.49 -6.67
N PHE A 676 -16.29 -1.20 -6.45
CA PHE A 676 -15.28 -0.35 -5.80
C PHE A 676 -14.92 -0.90 -4.43
N THR A 677 -13.64 -0.84 -4.06
CA THR A 677 -13.22 -1.25 -2.72
C THR A 677 -13.98 -0.50 -1.64
N TYR A 678 -14.63 -1.22 -0.73
CA TYR A 678 -15.37 -0.62 0.36
C TYR A 678 -14.44 -0.33 1.55
N PRO A 679 -14.59 0.78 2.30
CA PRO A 679 -15.46 1.92 2.04
C PRO A 679 -14.76 3.05 1.26
N GLN A 680 -13.47 2.90 0.93
CA GLN A 680 -12.63 4.02 0.47
C GLN A 680 -12.79 4.33 -1.02
N GLY A 681 -13.15 3.34 -1.85
CA GLY A 681 -13.17 3.46 -3.31
C GLY A 681 -13.98 4.67 -3.80
N ILE A 682 -15.14 4.96 -3.19
CA ILE A 682 -15.95 6.13 -3.57
C ILE A 682 -15.23 7.48 -3.38
N LYS A 683 -14.21 7.54 -2.52
CA LYS A 683 -13.41 8.74 -2.24
C LYS A 683 -12.16 8.83 -3.11
N MET A 684 -11.86 7.81 -3.91
CA MET A 684 -10.66 7.73 -4.75
C MET A 684 -10.84 8.41 -6.12
N GLY A 685 -12.03 8.91 -6.44
CA GLY A 685 -12.31 9.47 -7.76
C GLY A 685 -12.13 8.42 -8.85
N GLY A 686 -11.43 8.78 -9.94
CA GLY A 686 -11.18 7.87 -11.05
C GLY A 686 -10.36 6.62 -10.68
N ASP A 687 -9.55 6.70 -9.62
CA ASP A 687 -8.68 5.60 -9.22
C ASP A 687 -9.46 4.40 -8.65
N ALA A 688 -10.72 4.61 -8.27
CA ALA A 688 -11.62 3.55 -7.85
C ALA A 688 -11.79 2.47 -8.92
N GLY A 689 -11.71 2.85 -10.20
CA GLY A 689 -11.84 1.92 -11.33
C GLY A 689 -10.68 0.96 -11.49
N PHE A 690 -9.56 1.15 -10.79
CA PHE A 690 -8.47 0.17 -10.70
C PHE A 690 -8.13 -0.19 -9.24
N HIS A 691 -9.09 -0.02 -8.32
CA HIS A 691 -9.06 -0.49 -6.94
C HIS A 691 -10.38 -1.18 -6.59
N ARG A 692 -10.66 -2.27 -7.30
CA ARG A 692 -11.92 -3.02 -7.21
C ARG A 692 -11.75 -4.30 -6.40
N GLU A 693 -12.85 -4.86 -5.95
CA GLU A 693 -12.89 -6.09 -5.16
C GLU A 693 -13.98 -7.05 -5.68
N VAL A 694 -13.63 -8.34 -5.83
CA VAL A 694 -14.56 -9.38 -6.33
C VAL A 694 -15.57 -9.75 -5.25
N CYS A 695 -16.84 -9.89 -5.64
CA CYS A 695 -17.99 -10.19 -4.79
C CYS A 695 -18.85 -11.29 -5.43
N ILE A 696 -19.61 -12.01 -4.60
CA ILE A 696 -20.55 -13.06 -5.02
C ILE A 696 -21.88 -12.85 -4.32
N ASP A 697 -22.98 -12.89 -5.08
CA ASP A 697 -24.35 -12.84 -4.58
C ASP A 697 -25.25 -13.82 -5.35
N LYS A 698 -26.40 -14.17 -4.77
CA LYS A 698 -27.34 -15.11 -5.39
C LYS A 698 -28.03 -14.48 -6.61
N LEU A 699 -28.09 -15.23 -7.72
CA LEU A 699 -28.84 -14.87 -8.92
C LEU A 699 -30.14 -15.67 -8.97
N ALA A 700 -31.28 -14.98 -9.05
CA ALA A 700 -32.60 -15.61 -9.06
C ALA A 700 -33.39 -15.23 -10.32
N PHE A 701 -34.35 -16.09 -10.67
CA PHE A 701 -35.17 -15.93 -11.87
C PHE A 701 -36.65 -16.01 -11.50
N ASN A 702 -37.46 -15.19 -12.14
CA ASN A 702 -38.90 -15.31 -12.13
C ASN A 702 -39.35 -16.57 -12.90
N PRO A 703 -40.58 -17.06 -12.67
CA PRO A 703 -41.13 -18.19 -13.42
C PRO A 703 -41.14 -18.00 -14.94
N ASP A 704 -41.26 -16.74 -15.40
CA ASP A 704 -41.23 -16.37 -16.82
C ASP A 704 -39.80 -16.25 -17.41
N GLY A 705 -38.78 -16.59 -16.63
CA GLY A 705 -37.37 -16.55 -17.05
C GLY A 705 -36.69 -15.20 -16.90
N ARG A 706 -37.38 -14.12 -16.48
CA ARG A 706 -36.70 -12.83 -16.21
C ARG A 706 -35.78 -12.94 -15.00
N ILE A 707 -34.63 -12.28 -15.06
CA ILE A 707 -33.72 -12.17 -13.92
C ILE A 707 -34.35 -11.25 -12.88
N GLN A 708 -34.31 -11.66 -11.61
CA GLN A 708 -34.64 -10.78 -10.49
C GLN A 708 -33.44 -9.88 -10.20
N PRO A 709 -33.62 -8.56 -10.04
CA PRO A 709 -32.52 -7.67 -9.65
C PRO A 709 -31.83 -8.17 -8.38
N VAL A 710 -30.53 -8.41 -8.50
CA VAL A 710 -29.67 -8.85 -7.41
C VAL A 710 -29.40 -7.65 -6.51
N LYS A 711 -29.57 -7.85 -5.21
CA LYS A 711 -29.14 -6.88 -4.21
C LYS A 711 -27.68 -7.19 -3.86
N PRO A 712 -26.71 -6.29 -4.13
CA PRO A 712 -25.33 -6.52 -3.72
C PRO A 712 -25.22 -6.47 -2.19
N THR A 713 -24.38 -7.32 -1.60
CA THR A 713 -24.27 -7.39 -0.14
C THR A 713 -22.82 -7.44 0.36
N HIS A 714 -22.60 -7.02 1.61
CA HIS A 714 -21.39 -7.37 2.36
C HIS A 714 -21.48 -8.79 2.91
N ALA A 715 -22.67 -9.22 3.32
CA ALA A 715 -22.90 -10.55 3.88
C ALA A 715 -22.43 -11.66 2.93
N GLY A 716 -22.61 -11.49 1.61
CA GLY A 716 -22.29 -12.48 0.59
C GLY A 716 -23.17 -13.72 0.70
N ILE A 717 -22.67 -14.84 0.21
CA ILE A 717 -23.40 -16.11 0.15
C ILE A 717 -22.93 -17.08 1.22
N GLN A 718 -23.79 -18.00 1.65
CA GLN A 718 -23.36 -19.12 2.51
C GLN A 718 -22.59 -20.17 1.70
N PRO A 719 -21.72 -20.98 2.34
CA PRO A 719 -21.00 -22.06 1.67
C PRO A 719 -21.94 -22.99 0.90
N VAL A 720 -21.63 -23.20 -0.37
CA VAL A 720 -22.41 -24.03 -1.28
C VAL A 720 -21.92 -25.47 -1.25
N ARG A 721 -22.82 -26.42 -1.08
CA ARG A 721 -22.48 -27.85 -1.16
C ARG A 721 -22.60 -28.36 -2.59
N VAL A 722 -21.54 -28.96 -3.09
CA VAL A 722 -21.51 -29.64 -4.39
C VAL A 722 -21.49 -31.15 -4.16
N LYS A 723 -22.70 -31.74 -4.08
CA LYS A 723 -23.02 -33.11 -3.64
C LYS A 723 -23.09 -33.33 -2.13
#